data_AF-A0A8H3U367-F1
#
_entry.id   AF-A0A8H3U367-F1
#
_cell.length_a   1.000
_cell.length_b   1.000
_cell.length_c   1.000
_cell.angle_alpha   90.00
_cell.angle_beta   90.00
_cell.angle_gamma   90.00
#
_symmetry.space_group_name_H-M   'P 1'
#
loop_
_entity.id
_entity.type
_entity.pdbx_description
1 polymer ?
#
loop_
_entity_poly.entity_id
_entity_poly.type
_entity_poly.pdbx_seq_one_letter_code
_entity_poly.pdbx_strand_id
1 'polypeptide(L)'
;MEHLLSRMEQRYKQQLAVPEDLMLDPKPGQLAYVEGSSRHIHGRFWAGRYEETARWRKIHNLKYLLDEPASTASDFLFSNPSFTFEPDFLSPSQSDFLVQSYVLYVDPFIRVSHKPSLLFELNHFRRGILPDRKEFGSELSVIHALGLVPLPADDCMLQFGVEKSLLMKNFKDAANRGLAQLNVAASHKIRNLRTFLLYITLLFWTGEMAQTSGLLGLAIRFAQRLGIHRDGQLHRLSPWRVEMRRRMWHHIVLVDTWCVEHEGAESMLSSIFYDTALPQCSDDAEWDACEFALEEPSPSTGFTDMTGALVQYEIASVMRALLNHTAAIEETETSLKYQQDIIQQARQRIDRVYLNDLDSTLPSQKIVNDLTTLAFEGMFLGIHQALFKHGAGGVLATSELQSVLFDRAIAYCETVQRLREEYTPHNLDWIFVRYFSWDGATIMLTSVMRNHSLDQTERGRRARGRIDILFRNRHAIDFLAGYIGGHQIAPLQAKHPGYHLVALVRNESQASLIKAAFPAIETITGDLDSDEILQVEAAKADVVKDLASADHIAGAVSLIKGIANGGKDATFIHISGTGIMTDMSTGAGNESAKIYHDMSPKDVAEILSFDASHIHRDVEEAIVAAAKEYGVRAAIISPPMIHGVGHGPVKKRSIQVPILIENILKRGKGFQVLEGNNIWNAIHIDDLSSAITLLTEEALKGAQSKAVWLPEGYYFTETEEFRWSSISHAVSHLAHTSGLLQTASVDKRAVEEATQIHPWGAILWGGNSRGSAERLKMLGWKAAGKRVEGSLAEMV
;
A
#
# COMPACT_ATOMS: atom_id res chain seq x y z
N MET A 1 28.01 -4.40 -34.15
CA MET A 1 26.91 -4.66 -33.19
C MET A 1 25.77 -3.66 -33.39
N GLU A 2 26.05 -2.36 -33.45
CA GLU A 2 25.08 -1.30 -33.84
C GLU A 2 24.26 -1.61 -35.11
N HIS A 3 24.90 -2.06 -36.19
CA HIS A 3 24.21 -2.43 -37.44
C HIS A 3 23.22 -3.61 -37.26
N LEU A 4 23.53 -4.54 -36.35
CA LEU A 4 22.67 -5.67 -36.03
C LEU A 4 21.47 -5.21 -35.18
N LEU A 5 21.71 -4.37 -34.17
CA LEU A 5 20.68 -3.79 -33.31
C LEU A 5 19.69 -2.92 -34.10
N SER A 6 20.21 -2.07 -34.99
CA SER A 6 19.41 -1.23 -35.89
C SER A 6 18.54 -2.06 -36.83
N ARG A 7 19.08 -3.13 -37.44
CA ARG A 7 18.28 -4.07 -38.25
C ARG A 7 17.23 -4.81 -37.44
N MET A 8 17.55 -5.23 -36.22
CA MET A 8 16.60 -5.88 -35.33
C MET A 8 15.47 -4.91 -34.92
N GLU A 9 15.80 -3.65 -34.62
CA GLU A 9 14.82 -2.60 -34.29
C GLU A 9 13.94 -2.26 -35.50
N GLN A 10 14.50 -2.17 -36.71
CA GLN A 10 13.73 -1.90 -37.92
C GLN A 10 12.79 -3.05 -38.27
N ARG A 11 13.25 -4.29 -38.14
CA ARG A 11 12.42 -5.50 -38.35
C ARG A 11 11.33 -5.61 -37.29
N TYR A 12 11.65 -5.28 -36.04
CA TYR A 12 10.70 -5.20 -34.94
C TYR A 12 9.63 -4.12 -35.21
N LYS A 13 10.01 -2.90 -35.58
CA LYS A 13 9.08 -1.83 -35.97
C LYS A 13 8.17 -2.23 -37.14
N GLN A 14 8.71 -2.94 -38.14
CA GLN A 14 7.92 -3.46 -39.27
C GLN A 14 6.91 -4.53 -38.85
N GLN A 15 7.23 -5.38 -37.86
CA GLN A 15 6.32 -6.40 -37.34
C GLN A 15 5.21 -5.83 -36.43
N LEU A 16 5.48 -4.69 -35.78
CA LEU A 16 4.49 -3.99 -34.95
C LEU A 16 3.57 -3.06 -35.76
N ALA A 17 3.90 -2.79 -37.04
CA ALA A 17 3.07 -1.97 -37.92
C ALA A 17 1.83 -2.75 -38.39
N VAL A 18 0.64 -2.17 -38.20
CA VAL A 18 -0.62 -2.78 -38.66
C VAL A 18 -0.78 -2.51 -40.16
N PRO A 19 -0.97 -3.54 -41.02
CA PRO A 19 -1.23 -3.35 -42.45
C PRO A 19 -2.50 -2.52 -42.69
N GLU A 20 -2.46 -1.55 -43.61
CA GLU A 20 -3.56 -0.61 -43.91
C GLU A 20 -4.86 -1.33 -44.38
N ASP A 21 -4.70 -2.51 -44.96
CA ASP A 21 -5.72 -3.41 -45.51
C ASP A 21 -6.49 -4.24 -44.45
N LEU A 22 -6.08 -4.16 -43.18
CA LEU A 22 -6.73 -4.87 -42.06
C LEU A 22 -7.52 -3.95 -41.11
N MET A 23 -7.79 -2.69 -41.49
CA MET A 23 -8.61 -1.74 -40.72
C MET A 23 -10.12 -2.04 -40.86
N LEU A 24 -10.60 -3.13 -40.27
CA LEU A 24 -12.04 -3.42 -40.14
C LEU A 24 -12.64 -2.84 -38.84
N ASP A 25 -13.94 -2.54 -38.89
CA ASP A 25 -14.72 -1.88 -37.83
C ASP A 25 -14.49 -2.52 -36.43
N PRO A 26 -14.13 -1.74 -35.39
CA PRO A 26 -13.94 -2.27 -34.05
C PRO A 26 -15.25 -2.83 -33.49
N LYS A 27 -15.20 -4.00 -32.82
CA LYS A 27 -16.35 -4.53 -32.05
C LYS A 27 -16.82 -3.42 -31.09
N PRO A 28 -18.10 -3.01 -31.10
CA PRO A 28 -18.58 -1.97 -30.21
C PRO A 28 -18.37 -2.44 -28.77
N GLY A 29 -17.70 -1.63 -27.95
CA GLY A 29 -17.52 -1.92 -26.53
C GLY A 29 -18.85 -1.99 -25.79
N GLN A 30 -18.79 -2.22 -24.48
CA GLN A 30 -19.99 -2.26 -23.64
C GLN A 30 -20.16 -0.94 -22.88
N LEU A 31 -21.38 -0.44 -22.82
CA LEU A 31 -21.72 0.75 -22.04
C LEU A 31 -22.45 0.33 -20.76
N ALA A 32 -21.81 0.56 -19.61
CA ALA A 32 -22.50 0.54 -18.32
C ALA A 32 -23.27 1.85 -18.16
N TYR A 33 -24.56 1.78 -17.83
CA TYR A 33 -25.40 2.97 -17.64
C TYR A 33 -26.41 2.77 -16.51
N VAL A 34 -26.42 3.67 -15.52
CA VAL A 34 -27.42 3.73 -14.45
C VAL A 34 -27.64 5.19 -14.05
N GLU A 35 -28.90 5.66 -14.11
CA GLU A 35 -29.36 6.95 -13.55
C GLU A 35 -28.38 8.13 -13.73
N GLY A 36 -28.07 8.50 -14.98
CA GLY A 36 -27.20 9.64 -15.29
C GLY A 36 -25.70 9.36 -15.20
N SER A 37 -25.30 8.19 -14.69
CA SER A 37 -23.91 7.71 -14.67
C SER A 37 -23.66 6.74 -15.82
N SER A 38 -22.51 6.86 -16.48
CA SER A 38 -22.15 5.98 -17.59
C SER A 38 -20.66 5.71 -17.65
N ARG A 39 -20.28 4.50 -18.08
CA ARG A 39 -18.89 4.12 -18.32
C ARG A 39 -18.80 3.20 -19.52
N HIS A 40 -18.01 3.60 -20.51
CA HIS A 40 -17.70 2.76 -21.66
C HIS A 40 -16.53 1.83 -21.32
N ILE A 41 -16.66 0.58 -21.73
CA ILE A 41 -15.70 -0.48 -21.50
C ILE A 41 -15.27 -1.00 -22.86
N HIS A 42 -13.97 -0.91 -23.14
CA HIS A 42 -13.44 -1.34 -24.43
C HIS A 42 -13.75 -2.82 -24.72
N GLY A 43 -14.20 -3.11 -25.95
CA GLY A 43 -14.77 -4.39 -26.38
C GLY A 43 -13.81 -5.59 -26.31
N ARG A 44 -12.49 -5.37 -26.15
CA ARG A 44 -11.49 -6.43 -26.16
C ARG A 44 -11.14 -6.99 -24.78
N PHE A 45 -10.85 -6.14 -23.79
CA PHE A 45 -10.22 -6.57 -22.53
C PHE A 45 -11.23 -6.90 -21.42
N TRP A 46 -12.28 -6.10 -21.23
CA TRP A 46 -13.25 -6.29 -20.15
C TRP A 46 -14.66 -6.72 -20.59
N ALA A 47 -15.13 -6.28 -21.76
CA ALA A 47 -16.47 -6.59 -22.24
C ALA A 47 -16.75 -8.11 -22.31
N GLY A 48 -15.77 -8.90 -22.78
CA GLY A 48 -15.86 -10.37 -22.79
C GLY A 48 -15.78 -11.02 -21.41
N ARG A 49 -15.08 -10.41 -20.44
CA ARG A 49 -15.01 -10.91 -19.04
C ARG A 49 -16.33 -10.71 -18.31
N TYR A 50 -17.02 -9.59 -18.58
CA TYR A 50 -18.29 -9.26 -17.95
C TYR A 50 -19.48 -10.01 -18.54
N GLU A 51 -19.49 -10.30 -19.84
CA GLU A 51 -20.50 -11.14 -20.49
C GLU A 51 -20.62 -12.54 -19.86
N GLU A 52 -19.49 -13.17 -19.50
CA GLU A 52 -19.50 -14.44 -18.78
C GLU A 52 -20.10 -14.28 -17.38
N THR A 53 -19.66 -13.31 -16.57
CA THR A 53 -20.21 -13.10 -15.23
C THR A 53 -21.70 -12.68 -15.22
N ALA A 54 -22.13 -11.89 -16.22
CA ALA A 54 -23.50 -11.40 -16.36
C ALA A 54 -24.48 -12.48 -16.83
N ARG A 55 -24.04 -13.42 -17.68
CA ARG A 55 -24.83 -14.61 -18.07
C ARG A 55 -25.17 -15.50 -16.87
N TRP A 56 -24.27 -15.61 -15.89
CA TRP A 56 -24.42 -16.57 -14.79
C TRP A 56 -25.10 -16.01 -13.55
N ARG A 57 -24.89 -14.73 -13.19
CA ARG A 57 -25.51 -14.16 -11.97
C ARG A 57 -26.96 -13.71 -12.14
N LYS A 58 -27.53 -13.69 -13.36
CA LYS A 58 -28.76 -12.91 -13.68
C LYS A 58 -28.66 -11.43 -13.25
N ILE A 59 -27.44 -10.94 -12.99
CA ILE A 59 -27.17 -9.53 -12.69
C ILE A 59 -26.84 -8.89 -14.04
N HIS A 60 -27.86 -8.32 -14.67
CA HIS A 60 -27.71 -7.56 -15.92
C HIS A 60 -27.08 -6.17 -15.72
N ASN A 61 -26.58 -5.85 -14.52
CA ASN A 61 -26.15 -4.50 -14.22
C ASN A 61 -24.66 -4.43 -13.94
N LEU A 62 -23.91 -3.84 -14.88
CA LEU A 62 -22.55 -3.30 -14.71
C LEU A 62 -22.52 -2.12 -13.70
N LYS A 63 -23.52 -2.02 -12.82
CA LYS A 63 -23.74 -0.90 -11.90
C LYS A 63 -22.57 -0.70 -10.94
N TYR A 64 -21.94 -1.79 -10.49
CA TYR A 64 -20.77 -1.72 -9.61
C TYR A 64 -19.54 -1.07 -10.26
N LEU A 65 -19.49 -0.95 -11.59
CA LEU A 65 -18.42 -0.21 -12.28
C LEU A 65 -18.63 1.31 -12.26
N LEU A 66 -19.82 1.73 -11.85
CA LEU A 66 -20.25 3.12 -11.65
C LEU A 66 -20.22 3.50 -10.16
N ASP A 67 -19.84 2.60 -9.26
CA ASP A 67 -19.67 2.91 -7.85
C ASP A 67 -18.45 3.83 -7.70
N GLU A 68 -18.70 5.12 -7.54
CA GLU A 68 -17.67 6.11 -7.24
C GLU A 68 -17.38 6.06 -5.74
N PRO A 69 -16.10 6.03 -5.32
CA PRO A 69 -15.76 6.20 -3.91
C PRO A 69 -16.29 7.54 -3.40
N ALA A 70 -16.72 7.59 -2.14
CA ALA A 70 -17.25 8.81 -1.51
C ALA A 70 -16.26 9.97 -1.71
N SER A 71 -16.65 10.93 -2.53
CA SER A 71 -15.85 12.10 -2.88
C SER A 71 -15.58 12.93 -1.62
N THR A 72 -14.34 12.95 -1.14
CA THR A 72 -13.83 14.11 -0.41
C THR A 72 -13.70 15.21 -1.44
N ALA A 73 -14.71 16.08 -1.54
CA ALA A 73 -14.82 17.24 -2.44
C ALA A 73 -13.55 17.51 -3.27
N SER A 74 -13.50 17.02 -4.51
CA SER A 74 -12.38 17.29 -5.41
C SER A 74 -12.34 18.78 -5.74
N ASP A 75 -11.27 19.47 -5.35
CA ASP A 75 -10.91 20.83 -5.76
C ASP A 75 -10.53 20.86 -7.26
N PHE A 76 -11.57 20.65 -8.07
CA PHE A 76 -11.76 20.37 -9.51
C PHE A 76 -10.59 20.17 -10.50
N LEU A 77 -9.39 20.69 -10.31
CA LEU A 77 -8.22 20.13 -10.98
C LEU A 77 -6.91 20.52 -10.30
N PHE A 78 -6.82 21.66 -9.59
CA PHE A 78 -5.83 21.99 -8.54
C PHE A 78 -6.12 23.39 -7.87
N SER A 79 -7.25 23.69 -7.20
CA SER A 79 -7.47 25.02 -6.52
C SER A 79 -6.79 25.12 -5.13
N ASN A 80 -6.41 26.25 -4.49
CA ASN A 80 -6.45 27.72 -4.67
C ASN A 80 -5.03 28.29 -4.33
N PRO A 81 -4.47 29.33 -4.99
CA PRO A 81 -3.04 29.70 -4.92
C PRO A 81 -2.60 30.44 -3.64
N SER A 82 -3.47 30.56 -2.64
CA SER A 82 -3.30 31.52 -1.54
C SER A 82 -2.25 31.14 -0.49
N PHE A 83 -1.72 29.92 -0.54
CA PHE A 83 -0.66 29.48 0.38
C PHE A 83 0.64 29.23 -0.37
N THR A 84 1.67 29.95 0.05
CA THR A 84 3.06 29.72 -0.33
C THR A 84 3.51 28.35 0.16
N PHE A 85 4.19 27.64 -0.73
CA PHE A 85 4.83 26.35 -0.47
C PHE A 85 5.89 26.49 0.64
N GLU A 86 5.64 25.87 1.80
CA GLU A 86 6.69 25.56 2.78
C GLU A 86 6.59 24.07 3.15
N PRO A 87 7.40 23.19 2.54
CA PRO A 87 7.56 21.82 2.98
C PRO A 87 8.53 21.79 4.17
N ASP A 88 8.27 22.58 5.20
CA ASP A 88 9.15 22.67 6.37
C ASP A 88 8.93 21.51 7.36
N PHE A 89 8.12 20.51 7.00
CA PHE A 89 7.92 19.32 7.83
C PHE A 89 9.01 18.24 7.65
N LEU A 90 9.84 18.31 6.60
CA LEU A 90 10.97 17.38 6.42
C LEU A 90 12.31 18.06 6.72
N SER A 91 13.11 17.43 7.57
CA SER A 91 14.53 17.78 7.71
C SER A 91 15.31 17.46 6.42
N PRO A 92 16.47 18.10 6.17
CA PRO A 92 17.32 17.78 5.02
C PRO A 92 17.71 16.30 4.93
N SER A 93 17.94 15.63 6.06
CA SER A 93 18.26 14.19 6.11
C SER A 93 17.07 13.30 5.74
N GLN A 94 15.86 13.64 6.20
CA GLN A 94 14.64 12.93 5.79
C GLN A 94 14.36 13.10 4.30
N SER A 95 14.57 14.31 3.78
CA SER A 95 14.51 14.59 2.33
C SER A 95 15.54 13.76 1.56
N ASP A 96 16.79 13.68 2.03
CA ASP A 96 17.84 12.83 1.44
C ASP A 96 17.46 11.36 1.43
N PHE A 97 16.90 10.86 2.54
CA PHE A 97 16.48 9.47 2.65
C PHE A 97 15.40 9.12 1.62
N LEU A 98 14.39 9.97 1.43
CA LEU A 98 13.34 9.76 0.43
C LEU A 98 13.87 9.87 -1.01
N VAL A 99 14.75 10.82 -1.29
CA VAL A 99 15.38 10.94 -2.62
C VAL A 99 16.25 9.71 -2.89
N GLN A 100 17.00 9.22 -1.90
CA GLN A 100 17.79 8.01 -2.03
C GLN A 100 16.91 6.78 -2.26
N SER A 101 15.81 6.66 -1.53
CA SER A 101 14.81 5.60 -1.73
C SER A 101 14.25 5.64 -3.16
N TYR A 102 13.87 6.82 -3.66
CA TYR A 102 13.42 7.00 -5.04
C TYR A 102 14.50 6.55 -6.04
N VAL A 103 15.73 7.03 -5.90
CA VAL A 103 16.84 6.72 -6.83
C VAL A 103 17.21 5.23 -6.83
N LEU A 104 17.14 4.56 -5.68
CA LEU A 104 17.50 3.14 -5.57
C LEU A 104 16.39 2.21 -6.03
N TYR A 105 15.15 2.50 -5.65
CA TYR A 105 14.08 1.52 -5.78
C TYR A 105 13.09 1.86 -6.89
N VAL A 106 12.90 3.15 -7.22
CA VAL A 106 11.83 3.62 -8.12
C VAL A 106 12.35 4.05 -9.49
N ASP A 107 13.38 4.90 -9.51
CA ASP A 107 14.00 5.45 -10.71
C ASP A 107 14.47 4.38 -11.73
N PRO A 108 14.98 3.19 -11.33
CA PRO A 108 15.33 2.13 -12.29
C PRO A 108 14.17 1.65 -13.18
N PHE A 109 12.92 1.85 -12.75
CA PHE A 109 11.71 1.45 -13.48
C PHE A 109 10.93 2.65 -14.03
N ILE A 110 11.09 3.84 -13.45
CA ILE A 110 10.40 5.10 -13.82
C ILE A 110 11.46 6.14 -14.20
N ARG A 111 12.21 5.83 -15.26
CA ARG A 111 13.44 6.54 -15.65
C ARG A 111 13.16 7.75 -16.55
N VAL A 112 12.32 8.67 -16.08
CA VAL A 112 12.03 9.96 -16.76
C VAL A 112 12.98 11.09 -16.35
N SER A 113 13.75 10.86 -15.29
CA SER A 113 14.77 11.75 -14.76
C SER A 113 16.16 11.27 -15.13
N HIS A 114 17.15 12.13 -14.91
CA HIS A 114 18.56 11.78 -15.02
C HIS A 114 19.19 11.95 -13.65
N LYS A 115 19.70 10.84 -13.11
CA LYS A 115 20.12 10.78 -11.71
C LYS A 115 21.20 11.81 -11.35
N PRO A 116 22.29 11.98 -12.11
CA PRO A 116 23.29 13.03 -11.84
C PRO A 116 22.71 14.44 -11.82
N SER A 117 21.85 14.78 -12.80
CA SER A 117 21.22 16.10 -12.87
C SER A 117 20.27 16.35 -11.70
N LEU A 118 19.47 15.36 -11.32
CA LEU A 118 18.56 15.45 -10.18
C LEU A 118 19.31 15.75 -8.87
N LEU A 119 20.40 15.03 -8.61
CA LEU A 119 21.21 15.23 -7.40
C LEU A 119 21.92 16.60 -7.41
N PHE A 120 22.37 17.04 -8.58
CA PHE A 120 22.96 18.37 -8.75
C PHE A 120 21.94 19.49 -8.49
N GLU A 121 20.73 19.37 -9.05
CA GLU A 121 19.63 20.31 -8.85
C GLU A 121 19.18 20.35 -7.38
N LEU A 122 19.11 19.20 -6.71
CA LEU A 122 18.81 19.12 -5.27
C LEU A 122 19.83 19.90 -4.43
N ASN A 123 21.11 19.81 -4.77
CA ASN A 123 22.17 20.57 -4.09
C ASN A 123 21.98 22.08 -4.28
N HIS A 124 21.69 22.52 -5.51
CA HIS A 124 21.47 23.93 -5.84
C HIS A 124 20.18 24.48 -5.20
N PHE A 125 19.13 23.67 -5.15
CA PHE A 125 17.88 23.98 -4.48
C PHE A 125 18.12 24.25 -2.99
N ARG A 126 18.88 23.38 -2.31
CA ARG A 126 19.25 23.55 -0.89
C ARG A 126 20.07 24.80 -0.63
N ARG A 127 20.97 25.14 -1.55
CA ARG A 127 21.81 26.35 -1.47
C ARG A 127 21.06 27.65 -1.80
N GLY A 128 19.80 27.56 -2.26
CA GLY A 128 19.03 28.74 -2.64
C GLY A 128 19.44 29.39 -3.95
N ILE A 129 20.21 28.67 -4.78
CA ILE A 129 20.78 29.21 -6.03
C ILE A 129 20.15 28.60 -7.29
N LEU A 130 19.21 27.66 -7.16
CA LEU A 130 18.50 27.08 -8.30
C LEU A 130 17.51 28.10 -8.89
N PRO A 131 17.61 28.49 -10.18
CA PRO A 131 16.75 29.52 -10.77
C PRO A 131 15.25 29.17 -10.79
N ASP A 132 14.90 27.91 -11.05
CA ASP A 132 13.54 27.37 -11.14
C ASP A 132 13.11 26.64 -9.85
N ARG A 133 13.41 27.26 -8.70
CA ARG A 133 13.17 26.71 -7.36
C ARG A 133 11.73 26.24 -7.14
N LYS A 134 10.72 26.96 -7.63
CA LYS A 134 9.30 26.62 -7.43
C LYS A 134 8.93 25.34 -8.18
N GLU A 135 9.39 25.22 -9.41
CA GLU A 135 9.20 24.05 -10.25
C GLU A 135 9.89 22.83 -9.66
N PHE A 136 11.15 22.99 -9.22
CA PHE A 136 11.88 21.92 -8.56
C PHE A 136 11.27 21.52 -7.22
N GLY A 137 10.77 22.45 -6.40
CA GLY A 137 10.11 22.13 -5.13
C GLY A 137 8.84 21.29 -5.31
N SER A 138 8.07 21.59 -6.36
CA SER A 138 6.90 20.79 -6.74
C SER A 138 7.30 19.38 -7.19
N GLU A 139 8.35 19.29 -8.01
CA GLU A 139 8.93 18.03 -8.44
C GLU A 139 9.46 17.19 -7.29
N LEU A 140 10.17 17.82 -6.36
CA LEU A 140 10.75 17.17 -5.19
C LEU A 140 9.66 16.56 -4.29
N SER A 141 8.50 17.23 -4.16
CA SER A 141 7.36 16.70 -3.39
C SER A 141 6.80 15.40 -3.99
N VAL A 142 6.75 15.31 -5.33
CA VAL A 142 6.35 14.09 -6.03
C VAL A 142 7.41 13.00 -5.89
N ILE A 143 8.69 13.36 -5.98
CA ILE A 143 9.82 12.44 -5.76
C ILE A 143 9.79 11.89 -4.32
N HIS A 144 9.48 12.72 -3.32
CA HIS A 144 9.31 12.28 -1.94
C HIS A 144 8.16 11.28 -1.80
N ALA A 145 7.00 11.55 -2.41
CA ALA A 145 5.88 10.62 -2.42
C ALA A 145 6.24 9.28 -3.08
N LEU A 146 6.91 9.32 -4.24
CA LEU A 146 7.36 8.12 -4.95
C LEU A 146 8.41 7.36 -4.13
N GLY A 147 9.37 8.06 -3.51
CA GLY A 147 10.36 7.47 -2.61
C GLY A 147 9.75 6.83 -1.36
N LEU A 148 8.51 7.18 -1.00
CA LEU A 148 7.76 6.58 0.10
C LEU A 148 7.10 5.25 -0.29
N VAL A 149 6.74 5.07 -1.57
CA VAL A 149 6.08 3.84 -2.07
C VAL A 149 6.80 2.54 -1.68
N PRO A 150 8.10 2.36 -1.93
CA PRO A 150 8.83 1.12 -1.64
C PRO A 150 9.05 0.86 -0.14
N LEU A 151 8.87 1.86 0.72
CA LEU A 151 9.24 1.76 2.13
C LEU A 151 8.16 1.05 2.95
N PRO A 152 8.50 0.08 3.82
CA PRO A 152 7.56 -0.48 4.79
C PRO A 152 6.93 0.61 5.67
N ALA A 153 5.69 0.39 6.12
CA ALA A 153 5.00 1.34 7.01
C ALA A 153 5.78 1.57 8.31
N ASP A 154 6.37 0.50 8.86
CA ASP A 154 7.21 0.53 10.05
C ASP A 154 8.48 1.39 9.83
N ASP A 155 9.12 1.26 8.66
CA ASP A 155 10.28 2.09 8.30
C ASP A 155 9.91 3.56 8.14
N CYS A 156 8.73 3.85 7.57
CA CYS A 156 8.22 5.22 7.48
C CYS A 156 7.97 5.78 8.89
N MET A 157 7.37 4.98 9.76
CA MET A 157 7.13 5.35 11.15
C MET A 157 8.45 5.54 11.92
N LEU A 158 9.49 4.78 11.61
CA LEU A 158 10.80 4.93 12.24
C LEU A 158 11.55 6.18 11.76
N GLN A 159 11.50 6.50 10.46
CA GLN A 159 12.31 7.59 9.87
C GLN A 159 11.64 8.96 9.92
N PHE A 160 10.31 8.97 9.84
CA PHE A 160 9.52 10.21 9.78
C PHE A 160 8.51 10.32 10.89
N GLY A 161 8.26 9.22 11.64
CA GLY A 161 7.19 8.87 12.59
C GLY A 161 5.84 9.57 12.49
N VAL A 162 5.49 9.81 11.25
CA VAL A 162 4.13 9.99 10.79
C VAL A 162 3.80 8.70 10.05
N GLU A 163 2.56 8.24 10.16
CA GLU A 163 2.15 7.05 9.44
C GLU A 163 2.36 7.21 7.93
N LYS A 164 2.71 6.11 7.26
CA LYS A 164 2.93 6.09 5.81
C LYS A 164 1.72 6.64 5.04
N SER A 165 0.51 6.33 5.49
CA SER A 165 -0.77 6.81 4.94
C SER A 165 -0.86 8.35 4.99
N LEU A 166 -0.58 8.94 6.15
CA LEU A 166 -0.64 10.38 6.39
C LEU A 166 0.51 11.12 5.67
N LEU A 167 1.73 10.57 5.66
CA LEU A 167 2.83 11.10 4.86
C LEU A 167 2.50 11.11 3.37
N MET A 168 1.97 10.00 2.86
CA MET A 168 1.56 9.89 1.47
C MET A 168 0.51 10.95 1.14
N LYS A 169 -0.50 11.11 1.99
CA LYS A 169 -1.53 12.16 1.84
C LYS A 169 -0.88 13.55 1.79
N ASN A 170 0.00 13.87 2.75
CA ASN A 170 0.65 15.19 2.82
C ASN A 170 1.51 15.48 1.57
N PHE A 171 2.27 14.51 1.07
CA PHE A 171 3.05 14.69 -0.16
C PHE A 171 2.17 14.81 -1.39
N LYS A 172 1.06 14.05 -1.47
CA LYS A 172 0.08 14.19 -2.57
C LYS A 172 -0.58 15.56 -2.55
N ASP A 173 -0.96 16.06 -1.38
CA ASP A 173 -1.54 17.40 -1.22
C ASP A 173 -0.52 18.49 -1.61
N ALA A 174 0.75 18.34 -1.22
CA ALA A 174 1.82 19.24 -1.63
C ALA A 174 2.08 19.18 -3.15
N ALA A 175 2.10 17.99 -3.73
CA ALA A 175 2.23 17.79 -5.17
C ALA A 175 1.06 18.43 -5.95
N ASN A 176 -0.18 18.25 -5.48
CA ASN A 176 -1.36 18.87 -6.07
C ASN A 176 -1.26 20.41 -6.06
N ARG A 177 -0.89 21.00 -4.92
CA ARG A 177 -0.66 22.46 -4.83
C ARG A 177 0.47 22.92 -5.75
N GLY A 178 1.56 22.17 -5.83
CA GLY A 178 2.67 22.46 -6.73
C GLY A 178 2.22 22.45 -8.19
N LEU A 179 1.56 21.39 -8.64
CA LEU A 179 1.02 21.24 -10.00
C LEU A 179 0.02 22.33 -10.36
N ALA A 180 -0.78 22.82 -9.40
CA ALA A 180 -1.62 24.02 -9.56
C ALA A 180 -0.82 25.22 -10.06
N GLN A 181 0.28 25.52 -9.35
CA GLN A 181 1.13 26.67 -9.60
C GLN A 181 1.90 26.52 -10.90
N LEU A 182 2.18 25.28 -11.32
CA LEU A 182 2.82 24.97 -12.60
C LEU A 182 1.92 25.17 -13.82
N ASN A 183 0.61 25.38 -13.61
CA ASN A 183 -0.40 25.53 -14.66
C ASN A 183 -0.19 24.52 -15.79
N VAL A 184 -0.17 23.23 -15.43
CA VAL A 184 0.16 22.11 -16.34
C VAL A 184 -0.65 22.17 -17.64
N ALA A 185 -1.91 22.57 -17.56
CA ALA A 185 -2.79 22.69 -18.71
C ALA A 185 -2.28 23.66 -19.79
N ALA A 186 -1.59 24.75 -19.41
CA ALA A 186 -1.09 25.77 -20.31
C ALA A 186 0.45 25.89 -20.34
N SER A 187 1.18 25.07 -19.56
CA SER A 187 2.64 25.13 -19.51
C SER A 187 3.29 24.74 -20.84
N HIS A 188 4.50 25.27 -21.05
CA HIS A 188 5.42 24.95 -22.15
C HIS A 188 6.80 24.50 -21.62
N LYS A 189 6.91 24.19 -20.32
CA LYS A 189 8.16 23.76 -19.69
C LYS A 189 8.25 22.24 -19.64
N ILE A 190 9.36 21.68 -20.12
CA ILE A 190 9.61 20.23 -20.12
C ILE A 190 9.66 19.65 -18.70
N ARG A 191 10.20 20.39 -17.72
CA ARG A 191 10.21 20.00 -16.31
C ARG A 191 8.79 19.81 -15.77
N ASN A 192 7.87 20.73 -16.07
CA ASN A 192 6.49 20.63 -15.60
C ASN A 192 5.81 19.37 -16.15
N LEU A 193 6.11 18.97 -17.39
CA LEU A 193 5.63 17.69 -17.92
C LEU A 193 6.24 16.52 -17.16
N ARG A 194 7.56 16.53 -16.90
CA ARG A 194 8.23 15.49 -16.10
C ARG A 194 7.62 15.34 -14.71
N THR A 195 7.42 16.44 -13.98
CA THR A 195 6.74 16.45 -12.67
C THR A 195 5.34 15.87 -12.76
N PHE A 196 4.59 16.23 -13.80
CA PHE A 196 3.24 15.73 -14.01
C PHE A 196 3.21 14.23 -14.32
N LEU A 197 4.15 13.72 -15.12
CA LEU A 197 4.28 12.30 -15.41
C LEU A 197 4.65 11.49 -14.15
N LEU A 198 5.57 12.00 -13.34
CA LEU A 198 5.91 11.38 -12.05
C LEU A 198 4.67 11.32 -11.12
N TYR A 199 3.85 12.38 -11.12
CA TYR A 199 2.63 12.41 -10.31
C TYR A 199 1.55 11.45 -10.81
N ILE A 200 1.31 11.38 -12.12
CA ILE A 200 0.41 10.38 -12.71
C ILE A 200 0.88 8.96 -12.36
N THR A 201 2.20 8.74 -12.36
CA THR A 201 2.79 7.46 -11.97
C THR A 201 2.55 7.16 -10.50
N LEU A 202 2.67 8.15 -9.61
CA LEU A 202 2.33 8.01 -8.20
C LEU A 202 0.87 7.56 -8.01
N LEU A 203 -0.07 8.21 -8.69
CA LEU A 203 -1.50 7.88 -8.62
C LEU A 203 -1.80 6.43 -9.03
N PHE A 204 -1.09 5.93 -10.05
CA PHE A 204 -1.16 4.53 -10.44
C PHE A 204 -0.78 3.62 -9.26
N TRP A 205 0.36 3.88 -8.62
CA TRP A 205 0.87 3.04 -7.52
C TRP A 205 0.06 3.18 -6.22
N THR A 206 -0.64 4.30 -6.02
CA THR A 206 -1.57 4.49 -4.89
C THR A 206 -2.98 3.99 -5.19
N GLY A 207 -3.25 3.50 -6.41
CA GLY A 207 -4.50 2.82 -6.76
C GLY A 207 -5.60 3.71 -7.36
N GLU A 208 -5.33 4.99 -7.63
CA GLU A 208 -6.29 5.93 -8.22
C GLU A 208 -6.29 5.88 -9.76
N MET A 209 -6.65 4.71 -10.31
CA MET A 209 -6.56 4.42 -11.75
C MET A 209 -7.42 5.34 -12.64
N ALA A 210 -8.65 5.66 -12.22
CA ALA A 210 -9.53 6.56 -12.98
C ALA A 210 -8.94 7.98 -13.12
N GLN A 211 -8.35 8.50 -12.04
CA GLN A 211 -7.67 9.79 -12.07
C GLN A 211 -6.39 9.72 -12.92
N THR A 212 -5.65 8.61 -12.83
CA THR A 212 -4.45 8.35 -13.66
C THR A 212 -4.77 8.44 -15.14
N SER A 213 -5.81 7.75 -15.60
CA SER A 213 -6.26 7.74 -17.00
C SER A 213 -6.72 9.11 -17.48
N GLY A 214 -7.55 9.82 -16.71
CA GLY A 214 -7.98 11.17 -17.04
C GLY A 214 -6.81 12.16 -17.17
N LEU A 215 -5.87 12.14 -16.21
CA LEU A 215 -4.70 13.02 -16.24
C LEU A 215 -3.69 12.64 -17.32
N LEU A 216 -3.59 11.35 -17.67
CA LEU A 216 -2.74 10.90 -18.79
C LEU A 216 -3.19 11.51 -20.12
N GLY A 217 -4.49 11.62 -20.37
CA GLY A 217 -5.01 12.31 -21.56
C GLY A 217 -4.54 13.76 -21.65
N LEU A 218 -4.51 14.47 -20.51
CA LEU A 218 -3.94 15.82 -20.43
C LEU A 218 -2.42 15.81 -20.65
N ALA A 219 -1.70 14.84 -20.10
CA ALA A 219 -0.26 14.71 -20.26
C ALA A 219 0.13 14.44 -21.73
N ILE A 220 -0.64 13.62 -22.45
CA ILE A 220 -0.46 13.37 -23.89
C ILE A 220 -0.64 14.68 -24.68
N ARG A 221 -1.68 15.47 -24.38
CA ARG A 221 -1.88 16.78 -25.04
C ARG A 221 -0.76 17.76 -24.71
N PHE A 222 -0.28 17.77 -23.47
CA PHE A 222 0.86 18.59 -23.07
C PHE A 222 2.15 18.15 -23.79
N ALA A 223 2.43 16.85 -23.84
CA ALA A 223 3.53 16.25 -24.58
C ALA A 223 3.49 16.58 -26.09
N GLN A 224 2.32 16.50 -26.70
CA GLN A 224 2.10 16.85 -28.11
C GLN A 224 2.42 18.33 -28.36
N ARG A 225 1.99 19.23 -27.46
CA ARG A 225 2.29 20.65 -27.52
C ARG A 225 3.79 20.94 -27.41
N LEU A 226 4.53 20.17 -26.60
CA LEU A 226 5.99 20.26 -26.51
C LEU A 226 6.72 19.59 -27.69
N GLY A 227 6.00 18.89 -28.56
CA GLY A 227 6.57 18.15 -29.69
C GLY A 227 7.35 16.91 -29.30
N ILE A 228 7.18 16.35 -28.09
CA ILE A 228 7.99 15.18 -27.65
C ILE A 228 7.57 13.86 -28.29
N HIS A 229 6.39 13.81 -28.90
CA HIS A 229 5.90 12.71 -29.74
C HIS A 229 6.61 12.60 -31.10
N ARG A 230 7.44 13.59 -31.42
CA ARG A 230 8.30 13.60 -32.60
C ARG A 230 9.75 13.44 -32.17
N ASP A 231 10.49 12.58 -32.87
CA ASP A 231 11.87 12.33 -32.53
C ASP A 231 12.71 13.61 -32.69
N GLY A 232 13.42 13.96 -31.62
CA GLY A 232 14.16 15.21 -31.54
C GLY A 232 15.36 15.30 -32.50
N GLN A 233 15.82 14.18 -33.08
CA GLN A 233 16.97 14.17 -34.00
C GLN A 233 16.77 15.09 -35.21
N LEU A 234 15.55 15.22 -35.71
CA LEU A 234 15.23 16.08 -36.85
C LEU A 234 15.03 17.56 -36.46
N HIS A 235 15.04 17.88 -35.17
CA HIS A 235 14.67 19.20 -34.63
C HIS A 235 15.86 20.05 -34.14
N ARG A 236 17.10 19.75 -34.56
CA ARG A 236 18.33 20.48 -34.16
C ARG A 236 18.51 20.58 -32.63
N LEU A 237 18.01 19.59 -31.90
CA LEU A 237 18.24 19.46 -30.46
C LEU A 237 19.58 18.75 -30.22
N SER A 238 20.25 19.07 -29.11
CA SER A 238 21.42 18.30 -28.66
C SER A 238 21.02 16.86 -28.34
N PRO A 239 21.93 15.87 -28.48
CA PRO A 239 21.61 14.46 -28.22
C PRO A 239 21.03 14.25 -26.82
N TRP A 240 21.57 14.94 -25.83
CA TRP A 240 21.04 15.00 -24.46
C TRP A 240 19.54 15.34 -24.38
N ARG A 241 19.10 16.39 -25.10
CA ARG A 241 17.70 16.82 -25.12
C ARG A 241 16.81 15.83 -25.86
N VAL A 242 17.34 15.18 -26.89
CA VAL A 242 16.64 14.11 -27.62
C VAL A 242 16.38 12.93 -26.67
N GLU A 243 17.41 12.48 -25.96
CA GLU A 243 17.33 11.35 -25.03
C GLU A 243 16.30 11.58 -23.92
N MET A 244 16.36 12.73 -23.24
CA MET A 244 15.38 13.05 -22.19
C MET A 244 13.94 13.10 -22.71
N ARG A 245 13.72 13.55 -23.95
CA ARG A 245 12.40 13.55 -24.62
C ARG A 245 11.92 12.13 -24.94
N ARG A 246 12.82 11.26 -25.43
CA ARG A 246 12.52 9.84 -25.67
C ARG A 246 12.08 9.14 -24.39
N ARG A 247 12.82 9.34 -23.28
CA ARG A 247 12.48 8.76 -21.97
C ARG A 247 11.06 9.14 -21.52
N MET A 248 10.69 10.42 -21.59
CA MET A 248 9.34 10.87 -21.21
C MET A 248 8.23 10.35 -22.14
N TRP A 249 8.47 10.31 -23.45
CA TRP A 249 7.47 9.79 -24.39
C TRP A 249 7.21 8.30 -24.20
N HIS A 250 8.26 7.51 -24.03
CA HIS A 250 8.10 6.07 -23.79
C HIS A 250 7.51 5.76 -22.41
N HIS A 251 7.73 6.64 -21.42
CA HIS A 251 7.00 6.56 -20.15
C HIS A 251 5.50 6.84 -20.31
N ILE A 252 5.10 7.81 -21.14
CA ILE A 252 3.68 8.03 -21.48
C ILE A 252 3.07 6.78 -22.11
N VAL A 253 3.79 6.16 -23.06
CA VAL A 253 3.40 4.91 -23.71
C VAL A 253 3.21 3.77 -22.70
N LEU A 254 4.12 3.67 -21.74
CA LEU A 254 4.09 2.67 -20.68
C LEU A 254 2.84 2.84 -19.81
N VAL A 255 2.59 4.05 -19.31
CA VAL A 255 1.43 4.35 -18.45
C VAL A 255 0.10 4.18 -19.20
N ASP A 256 0.02 4.55 -20.49
CA ASP A 256 -1.16 4.29 -21.34
C ASP A 256 -1.49 2.79 -21.41
N THR A 257 -0.46 1.95 -21.59
CA THR A 257 -0.61 0.49 -21.57
C THR A 257 -1.11 0.00 -20.21
N TRP A 258 -0.68 0.62 -19.12
CA TRP A 258 -1.14 0.28 -17.77
C TRP A 258 -2.61 0.63 -17.55
N CYS A 259 -3.07 1.79 -18.03
CA CYS A 259 -4.48 2.19 -17.98
C CYS A 259 -5.38 1.22 -18.76
N VAL A 260 -4.95 0.78 -19.94
CA VAL A 260 -5.69 -0.21 -20.74
C VAL A 260 -5.84 -1.54 -19.99
N GLU A 261 -4.75 -2.03 -19.37
CA GLU A 261 -4.75 -3.32 -18.66
C GLU A 261 -5.45 -3.31 -17.29
N HIS A 262 -5.46 -2.19 -16.56
CA HIS A 262 -6.03 -2.16 -15.20
C HIS A 262 -7.42 -1.53 -15.14
N GLU A 263 -7.70 -0.53 -15.96
CA GLU A 263 -8.99 0.18 -15.95
C GLU A 263 -9.90 -0.26 -17.11
N GLY A 264 -9.32 -0.75 -18.21
CA GLY A 264 -10.11 -1.07 -19.39
C GLY A 264 -10.41 0.09 -20.32
N ALA A 265 -9.71 1.19 -20.11
CA ALA A 265 -9.77 2.34 -20.98
C ALA A 265 -9.34 1.96 -22.40
N GLU A 266 -9.81 2.74 -23.38
CA GLU A 266 -9.25 2.68 -24.73
C GLU A 266 -7.86 3.33 -24.73
N SER A 267 -6.95 2.72 -25.48
CA SER A 267 -5.63 3.31 -25.74
C SER A 267 -5.80 4.70 -26.37
N MET A 268 -5.20 5.72 -25.77
CA MET A 268 -5.26 7.08 -26.33
C MET A 268 -4.20 7.30 -27.42
N LEU A 269 -3.27 6.36 -27.54
CA LEU A 269 -2.14 6.42 -28.45
C LEU A 269 -2.33 5.45 -29.62
N SER A 270 -2.03 5.92 -30.82
CA SER A 270 -1.84 5.07 -32.00
C SER A 270 -0.43 5.25 -32.53
N SER A 271 0.20 4.14 -32.94
CA SER A 271 1.57 4.09 -33.46
C SER A 271 1.78 4.94 -34.71
N ILE A 272 0.71 5.32 -35.41
CA ILE A 272 0.78 6.21 -36.59
C ILE A 272 0.98 7.69 -36.22
N PHE A 273 0.71 8.08 -34.98
CA PHE A 273 0.72 9.49 -34.57
C PHE A 273 2.00 9.95 -33.85
N TYR A 274 3.02 9.08 -33.73
CA TYR A 274 4.31 9.43 -33.15
C TYR A 274 5.45 8.62 -33.83
N ASP A 275 6.66 9.18 -33.84
CA ASP A 275 7.85 8.58 -34.49
C ASP A 275 9.08 8.51 -33.57
N THR A 276 8.90 8.82 -32.28
CA THR A 276 9.95 8.85 -31.26
C THR A 276 10.65 7.48 -31.10
N ALA A 277 11.96 7.45 -31.31
CA ALA A 277 12.76 6.23 -31.13
C ALA A 277 12.88 5.83 -29.65
N LEU A 278 13.27 4.57 -29.39
CA LEU A 278 13.54 4.11 -28.03
C LEU A 278 14.71 4.91 -27.41
N PRO A 279 14.71 5.13 -26.09
CA PRO A 279 15.87 5.67 -25.39
C PRO A 279 17.12 4.81 -25.60
N GLN A 280 18.30 5.39 -25.44
CA GLN A 280 19.54 4.65 -25.61
C GLN A 280 19.88 3.79 -24.39
N CYS A 281 20.29 2.54 -24.63
CA CYS A 281 20.89 1.68 -23.60
C CYS A 281 22.29 2.20 -23.24
N SER A 282 22.40 2.93 -22.14
CA SER A 282 23.61 3.60 -21.67
C SER A 282 23.48 3.96 -20.18
N ASP A 283 24.61 4.12 -19.50
CA ASP A 283 24.62 4.57 -18.11
C ASP A 283 24.49 6.10 -18.02
N ASP A 284 23.74 6.60 -17.03
CA ASP A 284 23.51 8.04 -16.87
C ASP A 284 24.83 8.80 -16.64
N ALA A 285 25.81 8.17 -16.00
CA ALA A 285 27.11 8.78 -15.74
C ALA A 285 27.91 9.10 -17.02
N GLU A 286 27.57 8.50 -18.16
CA GLU A 286 28.25 8.71 -19.45
C GLU A 286 27.71 9.92 -20.22
N TRP A 287 26.52 10.42 -19.87
CA TRP A 287 25.88 11.52 -20.56
C TRP A 287 26.45 12.89 -20.16
N ASP A 288 26.82 13.71 -21.15
CA ASP A 288 26.99 15.15 -20.94
C ASP A 288 25.62 15.82 -20.83
N ALA A 289 25.20 16.10 -19.59
CA ALA A 289 23.91 16.72 -19.27
C ALA A 289 23.83 18.23 -19.59
N CYS A 290 24.59 18.70 -20.58
CA CYS A 290 24.61 20.07 -21.05
C CYS A 290 23.59 20.31 -22.18
N GLU A 291 22.95 21.48 -22.21
CA GLU A 291 22.04 21.86 -23.30
C GLU A 291 22.74 21.90 -24.67
N PHE A 292 24.06 22.06 -24.69
CA PHE A 292 24.90 22.17 -25.88
C PHE A 292 25.73 20.91 -26.16
N ALA A 293 25.45 19.79 -25.48
CA ALA A 293 26.13 18.53 -25.73
C ALA A 293 26.14 18.21 -27.23
N LEU A 294 27.31 17.87 -27.76
CA LEU A 294 27.54 17.59 -29.19
C LEU A 294 27.67 16.10 -29.48
N GLU A 295 28.02 15.32 -28.46
CA GLU A 295 28.27 13.88 -28.56
C GLU A 295 27.26 13.14 -27.68
N GLU A 296 26.88 11.94 -28.12
CA GLU A 296 26.14 10.97 -27.31
C GLU A 296 27.07 9.81 -26.92
N PRO A 297 26.81 9.14 -25.78
CA PRO A 297 27.55 7.93 -25.40
C PRO A 297 27.45 6.86 -26.49
N SER A 298 28.37 5.90 -26.49
CA SER A 298 28.25 4.74 -27.38
C SER A 298 27.11 3.83 -26.89
N PRO A 299 26.23 3.32 -27.78
CA PRO A 299 25.19 2.38 -27.39
C PRO A 299 25.80 1.10 -26.79
N SER A 300 25.31 0.70 -25.62
CA SER A 300 25.75 -0.52 -24.92
C SER A 300 24.80 -1.69 -25.16
N THR A 301 25.35 -2.91 -25.14
CA THR A 301 24.58 -4.16 -25.02
C THR A 301 24.84 -4.77 -23.66
N GLY A 302 23.80 -5.22 -22.98
CA GLY A 302 23.86 -5.70 -21.60
C GLY A 302 23.17 -4.77 -20.61
N PHE A 303 23.46 -4.97 -19.32
CA PHE A 303 22.80 -4.25 -18.25
C PHE A 303 23.43 -2.87 -18.03
N THR A 304 22.60 -1.82 -18.05
CA THR A 304 22.91 -0.41 -17.77
C THR A 304 21.84 0.17 -16.86
N ASP A 305 22.04 1.41 -16.38
CA ASP A 305 21.04 2.19 -15.65
C ASP A 305 19.67 2.28 -16.37
N MET A 306 19.65 2.24 -17.71
CA MET A 306 18.45 2.32 -18.54
C MET A 306 17.74 0.98 -18.75
N THR A 307 18.38 -0.15 -18.46
CA THR A 307 17.90 -1.49 -18.83
C THR A 307 16.53 -1.81 -18.23
N GLY A 308 16.30 -1.49 -16.95
CA GLY A 308 15.01 -1.74 -16.28
C GLY A 308 13.83 -1.04 -16.98
N ALA A 309 14.00 0.23 -17.33
CA ALA A 309 12.98 1.01 -18.04
C ALA A 309 12.83 0.58 -19.51
N LEU A 310 13.94 0.33 -20.24
CA LEU A 310 13.91 -0.08 -21.65
C LEU A 310 13.16 -1.38 -21.86
N VAL A 311 13.39 -2.37 -20.99
CA VAL A 311 12.66 -3.64 -21.01
C VAL A 311 11.16 -3.41 -20.86
N GLN A 312 10.73 -2.53 -19.94
CA GLN A 312 9.32 -2.19 -19.77
C GLN A 312 8.74 -1.44 -20.98
N TYR A 313 9.50 -0.53 -21.59
CA TYR A 313 9.07 0.20 -22.80
C TYR A 313 8.90 -0.72 -24.02
N GLU A 314 9.82 -1.69 -24.19
CA GLU A 314 9.68 -2.69 -25.24
C GLU A 314 8.48 -3.62 -24.97
N ILE A 315 8.31 -4.11 -23.73
CA ILE A 315 7.14 -4.90 -23.30
C ILE A 315 5.83 -4.17 -23.58
N ALA A 316 5.72 -2.89 -23.21
CA ALA A 316 4.54 -2.06 -23.48
C ALA A 316 4.29 -1.91 -24.99
N SER A 317 5.34 -1.83 -25.80
CA SER A 317 5.21 -1.79 -27.26
C SER A 317 4.71 -3.10 -27.85
N VAL A 318 5.17 -4.26 -27.34
CA VAL A 318 4.62 -5.57 -27.72
C VAL A 318 3.14 -5.66 -27.35
N MET A 319 2.80 -5.34 -26.10
CA MET A 319 1.42 -5.38 -25.60
C MET A 319 0.48 -4.55 -26.46
N ARG A 320 0.87 -3.32 -26.80
CA ARG A 320 0.06 -2.48 -27.70
C ARG A 320 -0.07 -3.04 -29.09
N ALA A 321 0.98 -3.63 -29.67
CA ALA A 321 0.85 -4.27 -30.97
C ALA A 321 -0.10 -5.47 -30.94
N LEU A 322 -0.04 -6.28 -29.87
CA LEU A 322 -1.00 -7.36 -29.64
C LEU A 322 -2.43 -6.82 -29.47
N LEU A 323 -2.59 -5.69 -28.77
CA LEU A 323 -3.87 -5.01 -28.57
C LEU A 323 -4.42 -4.35 -29.83
N ASN A 324 -3.56 -3.87 -30.74
CA ASN A 324 -3.94 -3.17 -31.97
C ASN A 324 -4.10 -4.11 -33.18
N HIS A 325 -3.50 -5.30 -33.17
CA HIS A 325 -3.60 -6.24 -34.27
C HIS A 325 -5.06 -6.67 -34.50
N THR A 326 -5.55 -6.41 -35.71
CA THR A 326 -6.94 -6.61 -36.15
C THR A 326 -7.27 -8.07 -36.50
N ALA A 327 -6.29 -8.96 -36.61
CA ALA A 327 -6.55 -10.40 -36.71
C ALA A 327 -7.08 -11.04 -35.40
N ALA A 328 -7.23 -10.27 -34.31
CA ALA A 328 -8.00 -10.69 -33.14
C ALA A 328 -9.53 -10.70 -33.37
N ILE A 329 -9.98 -10.29 -34.57
CA ILE A 329 -11.40 -10.31 -34.97
C ILE A 329 -11.83 -11.71 -35.46
N GLU A 330 -10.92 -12.48 -36.05
CA GLU A 330 -11.11 -13.90 -36.36
C GLU A 330 -10.18 -14.74 -35.49
N GLU A 331 -10.74 -15.45 -34.51
CA GLU A 331 -10.05 -16.42 -33.62
C GLU A 331 -9.55 -17.64 -34.43
N THR A 332 -8.60 -17.40 -35.34
CA THR A 332 -8.03 -18.39 -36.26
C THR A 332 -6.66 -18.84 -35.75
N GLU A 333 -6.28 -20.07 -36.12
CA GLU A 333 -4.99 -20.66 -35.78
C GLU A 333 -3.82 -19.79 -36.28
N THR A 334 -3.98 -19.19 -37.46
CA THR A 334 -2.99 -18.31 -38.09
C THR A 334 -2.75 -17.04 -37.27
N SER A 335 -3.82 -16.43 -36.73
CA SER A 335 -3.73 -15.23 -35.90
C SER A 335 -3.03 -15.51 -34.57
N LEU A 336 -3.40 -16.61 -33.91
CA LEU A 336 -2.76 -17.03 -32.66
C LEU A 336 -1.28 -17.31 -32.86
N LYS A 337 -0.93 -18.04 -33.93
CA LYS A 337 0.47 -18.35 -34.27
C LYS A 337 1.27 -17.07 -34.52
N TYR A 338 0.70 -16.10 -35.24
CA TYR A 338 1.33 -14.81 -35.47
C TYR A 338 1.60 -14.05 -34.16
N GLN A 339 0.62 -14.02 -33.24
CA GLN A 339 0.80 -13.39 -31.93
C GLN A 339 1.86 -14.10 -31.08
N GLN A 340 1.89 -15.44 -31.07
CA GLN A 340 2.93 -16.23 -30.41
C GLN A 340 4.32 -15.95 -30.99
N ASP A 341 4.44 -15.87 -32.32
CA ASP A 341 5.70 -15.56 -33.01
C ASP A 341 6.21 -14.16 -32.64
N ILE A 342 5.33 -13.16 -32.51
CA ILE A 342 5.69 -11.81 -32.03
C ILE A 342 6.23 -11.87 -30.60
N ILE A 343 5.49 -12.52 -29.68
CA ILE A 343 5.87 -12.65 -28.27
C ILE A 343 7.24 -13.33 -28.17
N GLN A 344 7.46 -14.43 -28.89
CA GLN A 344 8.70 -15.17 -28.86
C GLN A 344 9.87 -14.36 -29.41
N GLN A 345 9.69 -13.66 -30.54
CA GLN A 345 10.74 -12.84 -31.14
C GLN A 345 11.10 -11.65 -30.27
N ALA A 346 10.11 -11.00 -29.66
CA ALA A 346 10.35 -9.91 -28.72
C ALA A 346 11.12 -10.38 -27.48
N ARG A 347 10.76 -11.54 -26.91
CA ARG A 347 11.50 -12.14 -25.79
C ARG A 347 12.95 -12.41 -26.15
N GLN A 348 13.20 -13.08 -27.28
CA GLN A 348 14.55 -13.37 -27.74
C GLN A 348 15.38 -12.11 -27.98
N ARG A 349 14.76 -11.03 -28.46
CA ARG A 349 15.41 -9.74 -28.62
C ARG A 349 15.81 -9.16 -27.26
N ILE A 350 14.88 -9.06 -26.32
CA ILE A 350 15.15 -8.52 -24.97
C ILE A 350 16.26 -9.32 -24.29
N ASP A 351 16.19 -10.65 -24.35
CA ASP A 351 17.20 -11.53 -23.76
C ASP A 351 18.60 -11.28 -24.36
N ARG A 352 18.70 -11.11 -25.68
CA ARG A 352 19.98 -10.90 -26.37
C ARG A 352 20.56 -9.51 -26.19
N VAL A 353 19.72 -8.49 -26.10
CA VAL A 353 20.16 -7.09 -26.09
C VAL A 353 20.41 -6.59 -24.67
N TYR A 354 19.58 -7.01 -23.72
CA TYR A 354 19.57 -6.44 -22.37
C TYR A 354 19.91 -7.44 -21.26
N LEU A 355 19.57 -8.73 -21.42
CA LEU A 355 19.63 -9.72 -20.33
C LEU A 355 20.72 -10.79 -20.53
N ASN A 356 21.64 -10.60 -21.48
CA ASN A 356 22.65 -11.58 -21.86
C ASN A 356 23.73 -11.80 -20.79
N ASP A 357 24.06 -10.76 -20.00
CA ASP A 357 25.16 -10.75 -19.03
C ASP A 357 24.69 -10.33 -17.60
N LEU A 358 23.52 -10.81 -17.15
CA LEU A 358 23.00 -10.46 -15.83
C LEU A 358 23.75 -11.13 -14.69
N ASP A 359 24.06 -10.35 -13.65
CA ASP A 359 24.50 -10.86 -12.36
C ASP A 359 23.30 -11.26 -11.50
N SER A 360 23.04 -12.57 -11.44
CA SER A 360 21.96 -13.14 -10.62
C SER A 360 22.13 -12.94 -9.10
N THR A 361 23.31 -12.51 -8.63
CA THR A 361 23.56 -12.21 -7.22
C THR A 361 23.09 -10.81 -6.82
N LEU A 362 22.91 -9.91 -7.81
CA LEU A 362 22.41 -8.55 -7.60
C LEU A 362 20.88 -8.52 -7.73
N PRO A 363 20.13 -8.23 -6.64
CA PRO A 363 18.67 -8.19 -6.69
C PRO A 363 18.12 -7.21 -7.74
N SER A 364 18.82 -6.09 -7.97
CA SER A 364 18.45 -5.06 -8.96
C SER A 364 18.53 -5.53 -10.41
N GLN A 365 19.40 -6.50 -10.73
CA GLN A 365 19.50 -7.09 -12.06
C GLN A 365 18.56 -8.29 -12.21
N LYS A 366 18.55 -9.17 -11.20
CA LYS A 366 17.71 -10.36 -11.17
C LYS A 366 16.22 -10.02 -11.32
N ILE A 367 15.76 -8.95 -10.66
CA ILE A 367 14.35 -8.55 -10.73
C ILE A 367 13.92 -8.19 -12.14
N VAL A 368 14.78 -7.56 -12.95
CA VAL A 368 14.44 -7.20 -14.34
C VAL A 368 14.13 -8.45 -15.17
N ASN A 369 14.91 -9.53 -15.00
CA ASN A 369 14.65 -10.79 -15.68
C ASN A 369 13.36 -11.48 -15.18
N ASP A 370 13.11 -11.45 -13.87
CA ASP A 370 11.90 -12.03 -13.28
C ASP A 370 10.64 -11.30 -13.76
N LEU A 371 10.67 -9.96 -13.77
CA LEU A 371 9.61 -9.10 -14.29
C LEU A 371 9.40 -9.29 -15.80
N THR A 372 10.47 -9.46 -16.57
CA THR A 372 10.39 -9.81 -18.00
C THR A 372 9.67 -11.13 -18.18
N THR A 373 10.06 -12.15 -17.41
CA THR A 373 9.45 -13.48 -17.48
C THR A 373 7.97 -13.46 -17.13
N LEU A 374 7.60 -12.74 -16.07
CA LEU A 374 6.19 -12.51 -15.74
C LEU A 374 5.44 -11.79 -16.86
N ALA A 375 5.99 -10.72 -17.44
CA ALA A 375 5.30 -9.98 -18.51
C ALA A 375 4.97 -10.88 -19.71
N PHE A 376 5.93 -11.68 -20.16
CA PHE A 376 5.73 -12.59 -21.30
C PHE A 376 4.78 -13.75 -20.98
N GLU A 377 4.81 -14.27 -19.75
CA GLU A 377 3.84 -15.26 -19.29
C GLU A 377 2.42 -14.68 -19.24
N GLY A 378 2.28 -13.44 -18.76
CA GLY A 378 1.02 -12.71 -18.75
C GLY A 378 0.47 -12.49 -20.17
N MET A 379 1.32 -12.06 -21.11
CA MET A 379 0.93 -11.92 -22.53
C MET A 379 0.49 -13.26 -23.13
N PHE A 380 1.20 -14.35 -22.82
CA PHE A 380 0.83 -15.69 -23.26
C PHE A 380 -0.57 -16.06 -22.76
N LEU A 381 -0.85 -15.89 -21.47
CA LEU A 381 -2.19 -16.14 -20.91
C LEU A 381 -3.25 -15.26 -21.58
N GLY A 382 -2.96 -13.98 -21.82
CA GLY A 382 -3.89 -13.03 -22.45
C GLY A 382 -4.29 -13.38 -23.88
N ILE A 383 -3.32 -13.74 -24.74
CA ILE A 383 -3.65 -14.12 -26.14
C ILE A 383 -4.44 -15.43 -26.20
N HIS A 384 -4.19 -16.37 -25.28
CA HIS A 384 -4.91 -17.63 -25.24
C HIS A 384 -6.28 -17.49 -24.58
N GLN A 385 -6.46 -16.59 -23.59
CA GLN A 385 -7.76 -16.32 -22.98
C GLN A 385 -8.79 -15.91 -24.04
N ALA A 386 -8.37 -15.14 -25.05
CA ALA A 386 -9.24 -14.71 -26.15
C ALA A 386 -9.98 -15.89 -26.81
N LEU A 387 -9.34 -17.06 -26.95
CA LEU A 387 -9.91 -18.26 -27.56
C LEU A 387 -11.10 -18.86 -26.80
N PHE A 388 -11.31 -18.48 -25.52
CA PHE A 388 -12.31 -19.11 -24.65
C PHE A 388 -13.57 -18.24 -24.43
N LYS A 389 -13.63 -17.04 -25.01
CA LYS A 389 -14.65 -15.99 -24.76
C LYS A 389 -16.06 -16.33 -25.25
N HIS A 390 -16.24 -17.36 -26.09
CA HIS A 390 -17.55 -17.69 -26.70
C HIS A 390 -18.17 -19.04 -26.29
N GLY A 391 -17.68 -19.68 -25.23
CA GLY A 391 -18.33 -20.87 -24.64
C GLY A 391 -18.12 -22.20 -25.38
N ALA A 392 -17.50 -22.17 -26.55
CA ALA A 392 -16.83 -23.29 -27.18
C ALA A 392 -15.73 -22.66 -28.02
N GLY A 393 -14.45 -22.79 -27.65
CA GLY A 393 -13.35 -22.14 -28.38
C GLY A 393 -13.02 -22.81 -29.72
N GLY A 394 -14.07 -23.16 -30.45
CA GLY A 394 -14.03 -23.84 -31.74
C GLY A 394 -13.18 -25.10 -31.70
N VAL A 395 -12.48 -25.32 -32.81
CA VAL A 395 -11.54 -26.44 -33.03
C VAL A 395 -10.22 -26.23 -32.28
N LEU A 396 -9.91 -25.00 -31.83
CA LEU A 396 -8.61 -24.61 -31.27
C LEU A 396 -8.53 -24.76 -29.74
N ALA A 397 -9.66 -24.66 -29.04
CA ALA A 397 -9.73 -24.79 -27.58
C ALA A 397 -9.91 -26.26 -27.15
N THR A 398 -8.89 -27.08 -27.36
CA THR A 398 -8.89 -28.47 -26.89
C THR A 398 -8.96 -28.54 -25.36
N SER A 399 -9.55 -29.62 -24.82
CA SER A 399 -9.58 -29.86 -23.37
C SER A 399 -8.18 -29.95 -22.75
N GLU A 400 -7.20 -30.38 -23.54
CA GLU A 400 -5.79 -30.42 -23.14
C GLU A 400 -5.21 -29.00 -22.98
N LEU A 401 -5.43 -28.12 -23.97
CA LEU A 401 -4.99 -26.73 -23.90
C LEU A 401 -5.64 -25.99 -22.73
N GLN A 402 -6.93 -26.24 -22.46
CA GLN A 402 -7.64 -25.70 -21.30
C GLN A 402 -6.98 -26.13 -19.98
N SER A 403 -6.60 -27.40 -19.85
CA SER A 403 -5.90 -27.91 -18.67
C SER A 403 -4.52 -27.26 -18.51
N VAL A 404 -3.77 -27.10 -19.60
CA VAL A 404 -2.44 -26.46 -19.58
C VAL A 404 -2.54 -25.00 -19.15
N LEU A 405 -3.49 -24.23 -19.71
CA LEU A 405 -3.67 -22.82 -19.36
C LEU A 405 -4.12 -22.64 -17.91
N PHE A 406 -4.96 -23.55 -17.41
CA PHE A 406 -5.36 -23.55 -16.01
C PHE A 406 -4.16 -23.73 -15.07
N ASP A 407 -3.28 -24.70 -15.35
CA ASP A 407 -2.07 -24.92 -14.55
C ASP A 407 -1.08 -23.75 -14.64
N ARG A 408 -0.90 -23.19 -15.83
CA ARG A 408 -0.05 -22.00 -16.04
C ARG A 408 -0.59 -20.77 -15.32
N ALA A 409 -1.91 -20.57 -15.29
CA ALA A 409 -2.53 -19.47 -14.55
C ALA A 409 -2.31 -19.57 -13.04
N ILE A 410 -2.42 -20.78 -12.47
CA ILE A 410 -2.08 -21.04 -11.06
C ILE A 410 -0.59 -20.74 -10.82
N ALA A 411 0.29 -21.32 -11.66
CA ALA A 411 1.73 -21.15 -11.54
C ALA A 411 2.18 -19.69 -11.67
N TYR A 412 1.52 -18.90 -12.53
CA TYR A 412 1.75 -17.47 -12.66
C TYR A 412 1.50 -16.75 -11.33
N CYS A 413 0.32 -16.97 -10.72
CA CYS A 413 -0.06 -16.30 -9.47
C CYS A 413 0.85 -16.72 -8.30
N GLU A 414 1.24 -17.99 -8.26
CA GLU A 414 2.21 -18.53 -7.31
C GLU A 414 3.59 -17.90 -7.48
N THR A 415 4.01 -17.71 -8.73
CA THR A 415 5.29 -17.07 -9.06
C THR A 415 5.28 -15.61 -8.64
N VAL A 416 4.21 -14.85 -8.91
CA VAL A 416 4.08 -13.46 -8.46
C VAL A 416 4.17 -13.37 -6.93
N GLN A 417 3.46 -14.23 -6.20
CA GLN A 417 3.52 -14.22 -4.73
C GLN A 417 4.93 -14.56 -4.22
N ARG A 418 5.54 -15.62 -4.74
CA ARG A 418 6.89 -16.02 -4.35
C ARG A 418 7.90 -14.91 -4.61
N LEU A 419 7.83 -14.25 -5.76
CA LEU A 419 8.72 -13.15 -6.10
C LEU A 419 8.49 -11.93 -5.20
N ARG A 420 7.24 -11.62 -4.83
CA ARG A 420 6.96 -10.57 -3.82
C ARG A 420 7.68 -10.87 -2.50
N GLU A 421 7.53 -12.08 -1.98
CA GLU A 421 8.18 -12.50 -0.74
C GLU A 421 9.71 -12.46 -0.85
N GLU A 422 10.25 -12.88 -1.99
CA GLU A 422 11.69 -12.87 -2.29
C GLU A 422 12.28 -11.45 -2.35
N TYR A 423 11.54 -10.49 -2.90
CA TYR A 423 12.00 -9.10 -3.06
C TYR A 423 11.57 -8.15 -1.94
N THR A 424 10.74 -8.60 -0.99
CA THR A 424 10.32 -7.81 0.19
C THR A 424 11.52 -7.34 1.02
N PRO A 425 12.52 -8.18 1.36
CA PRO A 425 13.70 -7.73 2.11
C PRO A 425 14.56 -6.67 1.39
N HIS A 426 14.31 -6.46 0.10
CA HIS A 426 15.04 -5.52 -0.74
C HIS A 426 14.23 -4.25 -1.07
N ASN A 427 13.04 -4.08 -0.49
CA ASN A 427 12.11 -2.96 -0.79
C ASN A 427 11.74 -2.86 -2.28
N LEU A 428 11.68 -4.01 -2.97
CA LEU A 428 11.37 -4.12 -4.39
C LEU A 428 10.05 -4.89 -4.65
N ASP A 429 9.36 -5.33 -3.62
CA ASP A 429 8.09 -6.08 -3.72
C ASP A 429 6.93 -5.24 -4.26
N TRP A 430 6.97 -3.92 -4.06
CA TRP A 430 5.95 -2.97 -4.53
C TRP A 430 5.73 -3.03 -6.05
N ILE A 431 6.78 -3.30 -6.84
CA ILE A 431 6.69 -3.33 -8.31
C ILE A 431 5.77 -4.45 -8.82
N PHE A 432 5.64 -5.55 -8.06
CA PHE A 432 4.83 -6.70 -8.46
C PHE A 432 3.33 -6.44 -8.37
N VAL A 433 2.90 -5.34 -7.74
CA VAL A 433 1.49 -4.89 -7.78
C VAL A 433 1.03 -4.72 -9.24
N ARG A 434 1.94 -4.32 -10.15
CA ARG A 434 1.65 -4.18 -11.59
C ARG A 434 1.36 -5.50 -12.29
N TYR A 435 1.91 -6.60 -11.78
CA TYR A 435 1.91 -7.92 -12.43
C TYR A 435 0.72 -8.79 -12.02
N PHE A 436 -0.34 -8.18 -11.50
CA PHE A 436 -1.64 -8.84 -11.40
C PHE A 436 -2.13 -9.30 -12.78
N SER A 437 -2.42 -10.60 -12.95
CA SER A 437 -2.96 -11.12 -14.21
C SER A 437 -4.47 -11.37 -14.10
N TRP A 438 -5.24 -10.44 -14.66
CA TRP A 438 -6.67 -10.63 -14.85
C TRP A 438 -6.98 -11.81 -15.78
N ASP A 439 -6.11 -12.09 -16.74
CA ASP A 439 -6.27 -13.21 -17.66
C ASP A 439 -6.14 -14.54 -16.93
N GLY A 440 -5.11 -14.68 -16.09
CA GLY A 440 -4.91 -15.84 -15.23
C GLY A 440 -6.07 -16.03 -14.24
N ALA A 441 -6.53 -14.95 -13.60
CA ALA A 441 -7.69 -14.99 -12.71
C ALA A 441 -8.96 -15.44 -13.45
N THR A 442 -9.20 -14.94 -14.66
CA THR A 442 -10.37 -15.33 -15.45
C THR A 442 -10.28 -16.78 -15.91
N ILE A 443 -9.12 -17.23 -16.39
CA ILE A 443 -8.90 -18.65 -16.75
C ILE A 443 -9.22 -19.55 -15.57
N MET A 444 -8.69 -19.23 -14.37
CA MET A 444 -8.96 -20.01 -13.17
C MET A 444 -10.45 -20.01 -12.80
N LEU A 445 -11.10 -18.84 -12.78
CA LEU A 445 -12.52 -18.69 -12.47
C LEU A 445 -13.39 -19.46 -13.46
N THR A 446 -13.21 -19.23 -14.76
CA THR A 446 -14.00 -19.86 -15.82
C THR A 446 -13.81 -21.38 -15.82
N SER A 447 -12.59 -21.89 -15.58
CA SER A 447 -12.32 -23.34 -15.49
C SER A 447 -12.98 -23.99 -14.27
N VAL A 448 -12.90 -23.37 -13.08
CA VAL A 448 -13.54 -23.89 -11.85
C VAL A 448 -15.06 -23.82 -11.96
N MET A 449 -15.60 -22.72 -12.50
CA MET A 449 -17.05 -22.53 -12.64
C MET A 449 -17.68 -23.41 -13.71
N ARG A 450 -16.98 -23.69 -14.83
CA ARG A 450 -17.51 -24.55 -15.91
C ARG A 450 -17.45 -26.03 -15.60
N ASN A 451 -16.61 -26.45 -14.64
CA ASN A 451 -16.42 -27.85 -14.32
C ASN A 451 -16.53 -28.11 -12.81
N HIS A 452 -17.76 -28.37 -12.34
CA HIS A 452 -18.04 -28.70 -10.94
C HIS A 452 -17.26 -29.90 -10.40
N SER A 453 -16.77 -30.81 -11.25
CA SER A 453 -15.92 -31.92 -10.80
C SER A 453 -14.48 -31.46 -10.53
N LEU A 454 -13.97 -30.48 -11.28
CA LEU A 454 -12.65 -29.89 -11.08
C LEU A 454 -12.59 -29.12 -9.75
N ASP A 455 -13.71 -28.53 -9.35
CA ASP A 455 -13.86 -27.77 -8.12
C ASP A 455 -13.46 -28.54 -6.86
N GLN A 456 -13.77 -29.84 -6.83
CA GLN A 456 -13.48 -30.73 -5.69
C GLN A 456 -12.06 -31.31 -5.73
N THR A 457 -11.31 -31.06 -6.81
CA THR A 457 -9.92 -31.53 -6.95
C THR A 457 -8.94 -30.60 -6.26
N GLU A 458 -7.74 -31.11 -5.99
CA GLU A 458 -6.65 -30.30 -5.44
C GLU A 458 -6.30 -29.11 -6.34
N ARG A 459 -6.37 -29.28 -7.66
CA ARG A 459 -6.13 -28.21 -8.63
C ARG A 459 -7.20 -27.11 -8.53
N GLY A 460 -8.47 -27.48 -8.37
CA GLY A 460 -9.58 -26.55 -8.15
C GLY A 460 -9.47 -25.78 -6.84
N ARG A 461 -9.13 -26.47 -5.74
CA ARG A 461 -8.90 -25.83 -4.43
C ARG A 461 -7.73 -24.84 -4.46
N ARG A 462 -6.61 -25.20 -5.09
CA ARG A 462 -5.46 -24.30 -5.29
C ARG A 462 -5.87 -23.05 -6.06
N ALA A 463 -6.60 -23.19 -7.17
CA ALA A 463 -7.09 -22.05 -7.95
C ALA A 463 -7.99 -21.11 -7.14
N ARG A 464 -8.95 -21.64 -6.35
CA ARG A 464 -9.79 -20.83 -5.45
C ARG A 464 -8.98 -20.07 -4.42
N GLY A 465 -8.06 -20.76 -3.74
CA GLY A 465 -7.18 -20.12 -2.77
C GLY A 465 -6.38 -18.95 -3.38
N ARG A 466 -5.94 -19.09 -4.63
CA ARG A 466 -5.27 -17.99 -5.35
C ARG A 466 -6.22 -16.85 -5.71
N ILE A 467 -7.40 -17.15 -6.22
CA ILE A 467 -8.44 -16.14 -6.51
C ILE A 467 -8.75 -15.33 -5.25
N ASP A 468 -8.96 -15.99 -4.11
CA ASP A 468 -9.24 -15.30 -2.84
C ASP A 468 -8.09 -14.38 -2.42
N ILE A 469 -6.83 -14.82 -2.54
CA ILE A 469 -5.65 -13.99 -2.24
C ILE A 469 -5.52 -12.80 -3.20
N LEU A 470 -5.86 -12.99 -4.48
CA LEU A 470 -5.79 -11.95 -5.51
C LEU A 470 -6.80 -10.82 -5.26
N PHE A 471 -8.01 -11.14 -4.78
CA PHE A 471 -9.04 -10.14 -4.49
C PHE A 471 -8.99 -9.57 -3.07
N ARG A 472 -8.16 -10.13 -2.18
CA ARG A 472 -7.92 -9.62 -0.80
C ARG A 472 -6.82 -8.57 -0.68
N ASN A 473 -6.00 -8.31 -1.71
CA ASN A 473 -4.81 -7.46 -1.61
C ASN A 473 -4.99 -6.06 -2.24
N ARG A 474 -5.95 -5.27 -1.74
CA ARG A 474 -5.89 -3.79 -1.81
C ARG A 474 -5.99 -3.25 -0.39
N HIS A 475 -4.89 -2.64 0.06
CA HIS A 475 -4.65 -2.05 1.40
C HIS A 475 -4.66 -3.04 2.58
N ALA A 476 -3.64 -2.91 3.44
CA ALA A 476 -3.33 -3.84 4.51
C ALA A 476 -3.84 -3.34 5.88
N ILE A 477 -4.25 -4.33 6.69
CA ILE A 477 -5.13 -4.34 7.89
C ILE A 477 -4.34 -4.17 9.19
N ASP A 478 -4.77 -4.68 10.37
CA ASP A 478 -4.17 -5.78 11.17
C ASP A 478 -5.22 -6.34 12.16
N PHE A 479 -5.45 -7.67 12.27
CA PHE A 479 -6.35 -8.32 13.26
C PHE A 479 -5.87 -9.70 13.71
N LEU A 480 -6.21 -10.09 14.97
CA LEU A 480 -6.04 -11.35 15.76
C LEU A 480 -4.67 -12.08 15.71
N ALA A 481 -3.90 -11.85 14.66
CA ALA A 481 -2.46 -11.87 14.57
C ALA A 481 -1.76 -10.65 15.22
N GLY A 482 -2.52 -9.67 15.70
CA GLY A 482 -1.99 -8.49 16.40
C GLY A 482 -1.45 -8.83 17.81
N TYR A 483 -0.70 -7.90 18.40
CA TYR A 483 -0.03 -8.10 19.70
C TYR A 483 -1.02 -8.45 20.83
N ILE A 484 -2.13 -7.70 20.95
CA ILE A 484 -3.15 -7.90 21.99
C ILE A 484 -4.00 -9.13 21.68
N GLY A 485 -4.63 -9.16 20.50
CA GLY A 485 -5.50 -10.26 20.09
C GLY A 485 -4.80 -11.63 20.09
N GLY A 486 -3.56 -11.69 19.60
CA GLY A 486 -2.79 -12.93 19.57
C GLY A 486 -2.37 -13.41 20.95
N HIS A 487 -2.03 -12.49 21.86
CA HIS A 487 -1.71 -12.83 23.25
C HIS A 487 -2.96 -13.33 24.01
N GLN A 488 -4.14 -12.75 23.74
CA GLN A 488 -5.39 -13.07 24.45
C GLN A 488 -5.83 -14.53 24.28
N ILE A 489 -5.48 -15.15 23.16
CA ILE A 489 -6.00 -16.46 22.76
C ILE A 489 -5.70 -17.54 23.81
N ALA A 490 -4.42 -17.72 24.18
CA ALA A 490 -4.02 -18.85 25.03
C ALA A 490 -4.62 -18.76 26.44
N PRO A 491 -4.55 -17.61 27.15
CA PRO A 491 -5.18 -17.49 28.47
C PRO A 491 -6.71 -17.66 28.42
N LEU A 492 -7.37 -17.13 27.38
CA LEU A 492 -8.82 -17.22 27.24
C LEU A 492 -9.26 -18.68 27.00
N GLN A 493 -8.59 -19.39 26.11
CA GLN A 493 -8.89 -20.80 25.83
C GLN A 493 -8.58 -21.69 27.05
N ALA A 494 -7.51 -21.41 27.79
CA ALA A 494 -7.18 -22.15 29.00
C ALA A 494 -8.24 -21.97 30.11
N LYS A 495 -8.76 -20.75 30.27
CA LYS A 495 -9.80 -20.44 31.26
C LYS A 495 -11.18 -20.94 30.82
N HIS A 496 -11.48 -20.87 29.52
CA HIS A 496 -12.76 -21.22 28.92
C HIS A 496 -12.58 -22.12 27.68
N PRO A 497 -12.26 -23.40 27.88
CA PRO A 497 -12.05 -24.34 26.76
C PRO A 497 -13.32 -24.61 25.95
N GLY A 498 -14.50 -24.27 26.50
CA GLY A 498 -15.78 -24.41 25.82
C GLY A 498 -16.18 -23.20 24.95
N TYR A 499 -15.40 -22.11 24.94
CA TYR A 499 -15.70 -20.97 24.07
C TYR A 499 -15.34 -21.30 22.62
N HIS A 500 -16.28 -21.05 21.72
CA HIS A 500 -16.00 -21.07 20.28
C HIS A 500 -15.32 -19.76 19.90
N LEU A 501 -14.02 -19.83 19.61
CA LEU A 501 -13.23 -18.66 19.25
C LEU A 501 -13.09 -18.57 17.74
N VAL A 502 -13.48 -17.42 17.19
CA VAL A 502 -13.33 -17.08 15.77
C VAL A 502 -12.33 -15.94 15.64
N ALA A 503 -11.31 -16.16 14.82
CA ALA A 503 -10.23 -15.22 14.58
C ALA A 503 -10.25 -14.69 13.14
N LEU A 504 -10.46 -13.39 12.97
CA LEU A 504 -10.24 -12.71 11.69
C LEU A 504 -8.74 -12.56 11.39
N VAL A 505 -8.29 -13.04 10.24
CA VAL A 505 -6.88 -13.04 9.80
C VAL A 505 -6.74 -12.44 8.41
N ARG A 506 -5.58 -11.83 8.11
CA ARG A 506 -5.31 -11.20 6.80
C ARG A 506 -5.22 -12.20 5.66
N ASN A 507 -4.60 -13.35 5.93
CA ASN A 507 -4.21 -14.31 4.92
C ASN A 507 -4.04 -15.72 5.51
N GLU A 508 -3.91 -16.70 4.62
CA GLU A 508 -3.77 -18.11 4.98
C GLU A 508 -2.48 -18.41 5.77
N SER A 509 -1.43 -17.61 5.61
CA SER A 509 -0.19 -17.78 6.39
C SER A 509 -0.44 -17.50 7.87
N GLN A 510 -1.13 -16.39 8.20
CA GLN A 510 -1.58 -16.10 9.55
C GLN A 510 -2.56 -17.17 10.07
N ALA A 511 -3.52 -17.58 9.22
CA ALA A 511 -4.46 -18.66 9.55
C ALA A 511 -3.72 -19.94 9.96
N SER A 512 -2.69 -20.31 9.20
CA SER A 512 -1.87 -21.50 9.42
C SER A 512 -1.08 -21.42 10.73
N LEU A 513 -0.45 -20.27 11.02
CA LEU A 513 0.27 -20.04 12.27
C LEU A 513 -0.67 -20.13 13.49
N ILE A 514 -1.86 -19.53 13.40
CA ILE A 514 -2.85 -19.59 14.47
C ILE A 514 -3.38 -21.00 14.66
N LYS A 515 -3.75 -21.71 13.59
CA LYS A 515 -4.22 -23.11 13.67
C LYS A 515 -3.15 -24.05 14.19
N ALA A 516 -1.88 -23.82 13.85
CA ALA A 516 -0.76 -24.62 14.36
C ALA A 516 -0.58 -24.44 15.88
N ALA A 517 -0.72 -23.21 16.38
CA ALA A 517 -0.65 -22.92 17.81
C ALA A 517 -1.93 -23.30 18.57
N PHE A 518 -3.09 -23.15 17.93
CA PHE A 518 -4.42 -23.29 18.53
C PHE A 518 -5.39 -24.02 17.56
N PRO A 519 -5.34 -25.36 17.49
CA PRO A 519 -6.10 -26.13 16.49
C PRO A 519 -7.63 -26.00 16.58
N ALA A 520 -8.16 -25.58 17.74
CA ALA A 520 -9.59 -25.43 17.98
C ALA A 520 -10.16 -24.07 17.53
N ILE A 521 -9.30 -23.14 17.09
CA ILE A 521 -9.73 -21.80 16.69
C ILE A 521 -10.15 -21.80 15.24
N GLU A 522 -11.36 -21.29 14.99
CA GLU A 522 -11.83 -21.01 13.66
C GLU A 522 -11.15 -19.73 13.14
N THR A 523 -10.69 -19.74 11.90
CA THR A 523 -10.08 -18.56 11.28
C THR A 523 -10.90 -18.10 10.09
N ILE A 524 -11.30 -16.84 10.08
CA ILE A 524 -11.97 -16.19 8.95
C ILE A 524 -10.96 -15.27 8.27
N THR A 525 -10.85 -15.32 6.95
CA THR A 525 -9.89 -14.46 6.25
C THR A 525 -10.56 -13.22 5.68
N GLY A 526 -10.14 -12.03 6.14
CA GLY A 526 -10.69 -10.73 5.74
C GLY A 526 -9.99 -9.54 6.44
N ASP A 527 -10.36 -8.32 6.04
CA ASP A 527 -9.84 -7.03 6.50
C ASP A 527 -10.80 -6.12 7.27
N LEU A 528 -10.23 -5.03 7.81
CA LEU A 528 -10.96 -4.00 8.56
C LEU A 528 -11.94 -3.26 7.64
N ASP A 529 -11.74 -3.38 6.33
CA ASP A 529 -12.58 -2.87 5.26
C ASP A 529 -13.53 -3.92 4.68
N SER A 530 -13.51 -5.17 5.19
CA SER A 530 -14.30 -6.29 4.68
C SER A 530 -15.70 -6.24 5.28
N ASP A 531 -16.42 -5.16 4.97
CA ASP A 531 -17.72 -4.79 5.55
C ASP A 531 -18.69 -5.98 5.65
N GLU A 532 -18.90 -6.71 4.54
CA GLU A 532 -19.79 -7.86 4.51
C GLU A 532 -19.34 -9.00 5.45
N ILE A 533 -18.04 -9.32 5.47
CA ILE A 533 -17.49 -10.39 6.31
C ILE A 533 -17.62 -10.00 7.79
N LEU A 534 -17.23 -8.77 8.14
CA LEU A 534 -17.31 -8.25 9.49
C LEU A 534 -18.75 -8.29 10.00
N GLN A 535 -19.71 -7.84 9.18
CA GLN A 535 -21.12 -7.88 9.55
C GLN A 535 -21.64 -9.32 9.73
N VAL A 536 -21.33 -10.22 8.80
CA VAL A 536 -21.78 -11.62 8.83
C VAL A 536 -21.23 -12.37 10.04
N GLU A 537 -19.95 -12.21 10.34
CA GLU A 537 -19.34 -12.91 11.49
C GLU A 537 -19.76 -12.28 12.82
N ALA A 538 -19.87 -10.95 12.89
CA ALA A 538 -20.36 -10.26 14.08
C ALA A 538 -21.81 -10.64 14.42
N ALA A 539 -22.67 -10.86 13.41
CA ALA A 539 -24.04 -11.32 13.60
C ALA A 539 -24.16 -12.69 14.27
N LYS A 540 -23.12 -13.53 14.18
CA LYS A 540 -23.09 -14.88 14.78
C LYS A 540 -22.59 -14.85 16.22
N ALA A 541 -21.76 -13.87 16.58
CA ALA A 541 -21.05 -13.82 17.84
C ALA A 541 -21.95 -13.42 19.02
N ASP A 542 -21.63 -13.91 20.21
CA ASP A 542 -22.26 -13.47 21.47
C ASP A 542 -21.47 -12.30 22.11
N VAL A 543 -20.16 -12.23 21.82
CA VAL A 543 -19.29 -11.10 22.16
C VAL A 543 -18.34 -10.85 20.99
N VAL A 544 -18.29 -9.61 20.51
CA VAL A 544 -17.33 -9.15 19.50
C VAL A 544 -16.26 -8.32 20.18
N LYS A 545 -14.99 -8.67 19.92
CA LYS A 545 -13.83 -7.96 20.48
C LYS A 545 -13.05 -7.33 19.34
N ASP A 546 -13.11 -6.01 19.23
CA ASP A 546 -12.30 -5.22 18.31
C ASP A 546 -10.98 -4.85 18.98
N LEU A 547 -9.97 -5.70 18.77
CA LEU A 547 -8.65 -5.62 19.42
C LEU A 547 -7.52 -5.28 18.43
N ALA A 548 -7.88 -4.76 17.28
CA ALA A 548 -6.99 -4.64 16.13
C ALA A 548 -6.38 -3.27 15.96
N SER A 549 -7.23 -2.25 16.03
CA SER A 549 -6.88 -0.87 15.83
C SER A 549 -7.80 -0.01 16.68
N ALA A 550 -7.21 0.95 17.38
CA ALA A 550 -7.95 2.02 18.02
C ALA A 550 -8.43 3.09 17.01
N ASP A 551 -7.98 2.99 15.75
CA ASP A 551 -7.99 4.07 14.77
C ASP A 551 -8.68 3.67 13.45
N HIS A 552 -9.62 2.71 13.49
CA HIS A 552 -10.31 2.23 12.28
C HIS A 552 -11.85 2.29 12.35
N ILE A 553 -12.40 3.42 11.93
CA ILE A 553 -13.84 3.72 11.98
C ILE A 553 -14.70 2.69 11.23
N ALA A 554 -14.39 2.42 9.96
CA ALA A 554 -15.28 1.63 9.09
C ALA A 554 -15.50 0.23 9.67
N GLY A 555 -14.42 -0.49 9.94
CA GLY A 555 -14.47 -1.81 10.59
C GLY A 555 -15.22 -1.84 11.92
N ALA A 556 -14.99 -0.89 12.82
CA ALA A 556 -15.71 -0.82 14.10
C ALA A 556 -17.23 -0.65 13.90
N VAL A 557 -17.63 0.23 12.98
CA VAL A 557 -19.04 0.46 12.64
C VAL A 557 -19.66 -0.77 11.95
N SER A 558 -18.93 -1.44 11.05
CA SER A 558 -19.38 -2.68 10.41
C SER A 558 -19.64 -3.79 11.41
N LEU A 559 -18.76 -3.96 12.41
CA LEU A 559 -18.96 -4.94 13.49
C LEU A 559 -20.22 -4.64 14.31
N ILE A 560 -20.46 -3.37 14.68
CA ILE A 560 -21.65 -2.95 15.42
C ILE A 560 -22.93 -3.21 14.60
N LYS A 561 -22.93 -2.87 13.31
CA LYS A 561 -24.05 -3.16 12.39
C LYS A 561 -24.33 -4.66 12.30
N GLY A 562 -23.27 -5.47 12.22
CA GLY A 562 -23.39 -6.93 12.20
C GLY A 562 -24.06 -7.48 13.45
N ILE A 563 -23.64 -7.03 14.63
CA ILE A 563 -24.26 -7.41 15.90
C ILE A 563 -25.77 -7.12 15.89
N ALA A 564 -26.14 -5.90 15.50
CA ALA A 564 -27.54 -5.49 15.46
C ALA A 564 -28.38 -6.33 14.48
N ASN A 565 -27.82 -6.67 13.32
CA ASN A 565 -28.46 -7.52 12.32
C ASN A 565 -28.59 -8.98 12.75
N GLY A 566 -27.74 -9.46 13.67
CA GLY A 566 -27.78 -10.83 14.18
C GLY A 566 -28.97 -11.14 15.09
N GLY A 567 -29.65 -10.11 15.62
CA GLY A 567 -30.83 -10.28 16.47
C GLY A 567 -30.56 -10.90 17.85
N LYS A 568 -29.27 -11.02 18.24
CA LYS A 568 -28.83 -11.49 19.56
C LYS A 568 -28.54 -10.31 20.49
N ASP A 569 -28.62 -10.53 21.80
CA ASP A 569 -28.14 -9.57 22.82
C ASP A 569 -26.61 -9.65 22.99
N ALA A 570 -25.89 -9.50 21.87
CA ALA A 570 -24.44 -9.56 21.84
C ALA A 570 -23.79 -8.23 22.23
N THR A 571 -22.56 -8.29 22.72
CA THR A 571 -21.83 -7.13 23.23
C THR A 571 -20.58 -6.84 22.40
N PHE A 572 -20.32 -5.56 22.14
CA PHE A 572 -19.12 -5.06 21.48
C PHE A 572 -18.09 -4.56 22.50
N ILE A 573 -16.83 -4.97 22.37
CA ILE A 573 -15.72 -4.50 23.21
C ILE A 573 -14.63 -3.96 22.29
N HIS A 574 -14.32 -2.68 22.39
CA HIS A 574 -13.31 -2.01 21.57
C HIS A 574 -12.08 -1.64 22.38
N ILE A 575 -10.90 -1.86 21.81
CA ILE A 575 -9.63 -1.36 22.34
C ILE A 575 -9.33 0.03 21.78
N SER A 576 -9.26 1.02 22.66
CA SER A 576 -8.79 2.38 22.38
C SER A 576 -7.37 2.53 22.94
N GLY A 577 -7.03 3.70 23.50
CA GLY A 577 -5.80 3.95 24.23
C GLY A 577 -5.85 5.24 25.05
N THR A 578 -5.08 5.32 26.13
CA THR A 578 -5.05 6.54 26.97
C THR A 578 -4.32 7.70 26.30
N GLY A 579 -3.83 7.52 25.08
CA GLY A 579 -3.32 8.60 24.24
C GLY A 579 -4.32 9.76 24.09
N ILE A 580 -5.62 9.44 24.11
CA ILE A 580 -6.72 10.41 24.07
C ILE A 580 -6.65 11.47 25.18
N MET A 581 -6.12 11.13 26.35
CA MET A 581 -6.04 12.03 27.50
C MET A 581 -4.62 12.57 27.74
N THR A 582 -3.77 12.57 26.72
CA THR A 582 -2.39 13.05 26.88
C THR A 582 -2.37 14.54 27.22
N ASP A 583 -1.78 14.88 28.37
CA ASP A 583 -1.73 16.23 28.91
C ASP A 583 -0.29 16.78 28.91
N MET A 584 -0.11 17.94 28.27
CA MET A 584 1.13 18.72 28.25
C MET A 584 0.92 20.16 28.77
N SER A 585 -0.19 20.44 29.45
CA SER A 585 -0.55 21.77 29.95
C SER A 585 0.45 22.35 30.97
N THR A 586 1.15 21.49 31.71
CA THR A 586 2.24 21.89 32.63
C THR A 586 3.62 21.98 31.94
N GLY A 587 3.68 21.83 30.62
CA GLY A 587 4.89 21.76 29.82
C GLY A 587 5.43 20.33 29.69
N ALA A 588 6.03 20.01 28.54
CA ALA A 588 6.58 18.70 28.28
C ALA A 588 7.68 18.32 29.29
N GLY A 589 7.71 17.05 29.69
CA GLY A 589 8.65 16.57 30.69
C GLY A 589 8.33 17.00 32.13
N ASN A 590 7.27 17.78 32.37
CA ASN A 590 6.80 18.12 33.71
C ASN A 590 5.62 17.24 34.12
N GLU A 591 5.44 17.05 35.43
CA GLU A 591 4.31 16.30 35.96
C GLU A 591 3.00 17.09 35.84
N SER A 592 1.90 16.38 35.58
CA SER A 592 0.53 16.89 35.71
C SER A 592 -0.20 16.16 36.83
N ALA A 593 -1.01 16.90 37.59
CA ALA A 593 -1.79 16.37 38.70
C ALA A 593 -3.14 15.77 38.27
N LYS A 594 -3.59 15.98 37.03
CA LYS A 594 -4.87 15.46 36.55
C LYS A 594 -4.80 13.94 36.40
N ILE A 595 -5.78 13.27 37.00
CA ILE A 595 -6.05 11.83 36.87
C ILE A 595 -7.51 11.70 36.45
N TYR A 596 -7.78 10.95 35.39
CA TYR A 596 -9.14 10.65 34.96
C TYR A 596 -9.64 9.38 35.65
N HIS A 597 -10.80 9.43 36.29
CA HIS A 597 -11.37 8.27 36.97
C HIS A 597 -12.48 7.66 36.11
N ASP A 598 -12.36 6.39 35.74
CA ASP A 598 -13.34 5.72 34.88
C ASP A 598 -14.72 5.53 35.55
N MET A 599 -14.80 5.67 36.87
CA MET A 599 -16.05 5.69 37.65
C MET A 599 -16.65 7.09 37.85
N SER A 600 -15.90 8.16 37.57
CA SER A 600 -16.37 9.53 37.69
C SER A 600 -17.18 9.89 36.45
N PRO A 601 -18.52 10.07 36.55
CA PRO A 601 -19.33 10.42 35.38
C PRO A 601 -18.90 11.74 34.75
N LYS A 602 -18.33 12.65 35.56
CA LYS A 602 -17.77 13.92 35.11
C LYS A 602 -16.54 13.69 34.23
N ASP A 603 -15.60 12.86 34.65
CA ASP A 603 -14.37 12.61 33.87
C ASP A 603 -14.67 11.81 32.60
N VAL A 604 -15.58 10.84 32.64
CA VAL A 604 -16.03 10.11 31.45
C VAL A 604 -16.73 11.06 30.47
N ALA A 605 -17.62 11.93 30.95
CA ALA A 605 -18.27 12.93 30.09
C ALA A 605 -17.28 13.92 29.50
N GLU A 606 -16.23 14.31 30.25
CA GLU A 606 -15.14 15.16 29.77
C GLU A 606 -14.40 14.49 28.59
N ILE A 607 -13.96 13.24 28.75
CA ILE A 607 -13.27 12.48 27.69
C ILE A 607 -14.15 12.35 26.44
N LEU A 608 -15.41 11.96 26.61
CA LEU A 608 -16.34 11.81 25.48
C LEU A 608 -16.73 13.14 24.82
N SER A 609 -16.41 14.28 25.45
CA SER A 609 -16.63 15.61 24.89
C SER A 609 -15.42 16.19 24.15
N PHE A 610 -14.27 15.52 24.18
CA PHE A 610 -13.10 15.94 23.40
C PHE A 610 -13.43 15.96 21.91
N ASP A 611 -12.82 16.92 21.22
CA ASP A 611 -12.91 17.02 19.77
C ASP A 611 -12.01 15.98 19.07
N ALA A 612 -12.30 15.71 17.80
CA ALA A 612 -11.64 14.70 16.98
C ALA A 612 -10.12 14.93 16.73
N SER A 613 -9.52 16.03 17.20
CA SER A 613 -8.06 16.21 17.17
C SER A 613 -7.33 15.43 18.26
N HIS A 614 -8.04 14.96 19.29
CA HIS A 614 -7.48 14.06 20.29
C HIS A 614 -7.29 12.66 19.69
N ILE A 615 -6.20 12.00 20.07
CA ILE A 615 -5.84 10.66 19.58
C ILE A 615 -7.00 9.67 19.87
N HIS A 616 -7.39 8.85 18.89
CA HIS A 616 -8.49 7.86 18.93
C HIS A 616 -9.91 8.44 19.01
N ARG A 617 -10.08 9.76 19.18
CA ARG A 617 -11.38 10.34 19.54
C ARG A 617 -12.42 10.21 18.43
N ASP A 618 -12.02 10.34 17.18
CA ASP A 618 -12.87 10.17 16.00
C ASP A 618 -13.51 8.77 15.93
N VAL A 619 -12.73 7.73 16.27
CA VAL A 619 -13.21 6.35 16.31
C VAL A 619 -14.12 6.10 17.51
N GLU A 620 -13.73 6.57 18.69
CA GLU A 620 -14.58 6.47 19.88
C GLU A 620 -15.93 7.18 19.67
N GLU A 621 -15.93 8.33 18.99
CA GLU A 621 -17.16 9.07 18.64
C GLU A 621 -18.07 8.24 17.72
N ALA A 622 -17.49 7.65 16.67
CA ALA A 622 -18.23 6.80 15.74
C ALA A 622 -18.80 5.55 16.43
N ILE A 623 -18.04 4.94 17.35
CA ILE A 623 -18.49 3.77 18.13
C ILE A 623 -19.64 4.14 19.05
N VAL A 624 -19.54 5.24 19.81
CA VAL A 624 -20.61 5.72 20.69
C VAL A 624 -21.88 6.02 19.89
N ALA A 625 -21.73 6.68 18.73
CA ALA A 625 -22.85 6.99 17.84
C ALA A 625 -23.50 5.72 17.29
N ALA A 626 -22.72 4.79 16.74
CA ALA A 626 -23.23 3.54 16.16
C ALA A 626 -23.86 2.64 17.23
N ALA A 627 -23.22 2.47 18.39
CA ALA A 627 -23.77 1.65 19.48
C ALA A 627 -25.15 2.18 19.92
N LYS A 628 -25.30 3.50 20.00
CA LYS A 628 -26.58 4.16 20.32
C LYS A 628 -27.61 4.00 19.20
N GLU A 629 -27.21 4.21 17.95
CA GLU A 629 -28.09 4.12 16.77
C GLU A 629 -28.66 2.70 16.61
N TYR A 630 -27.81 1.69 16.75
CA TYR A 630 -28.17 0.30 16.52
C TYR A 630 -28.57 -0.47 17.78
N GLY A 631 -28.58 0.19 18.95
CA GLY A 631 -28.98 -0.40 20.23
C GLY A 631 -28.07 -1.52 20.71
N VAL A 632 -26.77 -1.43 20.41
CA VAL A 632 -25.77 -2.46 20.76
C VAL A 632 -25.08 -2.11 22.08
N ARG A 633 -25.02 -3.08 23.01
CA ARG A 633 -24.21 -2.92 24.23
C ARG A 633 -22.73 -2.88 23.85
N ALA A 634 -22.05 -1.82 24.24
CA ALA A 634 -20.64 -1.62 23.90
C ALA A 634 -19.80 -1.20 25.11
N ALA A 635 -18.49 -1.49 25.10
CA ALA A 635 -17.52 -0.96 26.05
C ALA A 635 -16.26 -0.50 25.34
N ILE A 636 -15.66 0.59 25.82
CA ILE A 636 -14.36 1.08 25.38
C ILE A 636 -13.34 0.75 26.47
N ILE A 637 -12.31 0.00 26.12
CA ILE A 637 -11.15 -0.29 26.99
C ILE A 637 -10.01 0.61 26.54
N SER A 638 -9.52 1.47 27.43
CA SER A 638 -8.46 2.43 27.16
C SER A 638 -7.21 2.04 27.95
N PRO A 639 -6.33 1.20 27.39
CA PRO A 639 -5.07 0.83 28.02
C PRO A 639 -4.05 1.97 27.98
N PRO A 640 -3.23 2.11 29.03
CA PRO A 640 -2.12 3.02 29.01
C PRO A 640 -0.93 2.39 28.28
N MET A 641 0.31 2.74 28.65
CA MET A 641 1.48 2.15 28.02
C MET A 641 1.52 0.64 28.28
N ILE A 642 1.34 -0.15 27.22
CA ILE A 642 1.35 -1.62 27.28
C ILE A 642 2.79 -2.12 27.16
N HIS A 643 3.22 -2.96 28.10
CA HIS A 643 4.55 -3.56 28.11
C HIS A 643 4.51 -5.08 28.27
N GLY A 644 5.68 -5.71 28.13
CA GLY A 644 5.86 -7.16 28.14
C GLY A 644 6.03 -7.75 26.74
N VAL A 645 6.32 -9.05 26.69
CA VAL A 645 6.43 -9.81 25.45
C VAL A 645 5.14 -10.59 25.22
N GLY A 646 4.59 -10.47 24.01
CA GLY A 646 3.36 -11.14 23.60
C GLY A 646 3.62 -12.61 23.29
N HIS A 647 2.68 -13.48 23.67
CA HIS A 647 2.80 -14.92 23.41
C HIS A 647 1.99 -15.39 22.19
N GLY A 648 1.42 -14.45 21.44
CA GLY A 648 0.73 -14.74 20.18
C GLY A 648 1.67 -15.28 19.09
N PRO A 649 1.16 -16.06 18.13
CA PRO A 649 1.98 -16.72 17.10
C PRO A 649 2.47 -15.77 16.00
N VAL A 650 1.96 -14.53 15.93
CA VAL A 650 2.30 -13.58 14.86
C VAL A 650 3.02 -12.34 15.40
N LYS A 651 2.36 -11.43 16.13
CA LYS A 651 3.03 -10.27 16.76
C LYS A 651 3.27 -10.48 18.26
N LYS A 652 4.46 -10.09 18.72
CA LYS A 652 4.93 -10.28 20.11
C LYS A 652 5.44 -9.00 20.78
N ARG A 653 5.40 -7.86 20.10
CA ARG A 653 6.07 -6.63 20.52
C ARG A 653 5.07 -5.49 20.71
N SER A 654 5.21 -4.73 21.80
CA SER A 654 4.47 -3.47 22.04
C SER A 654 5.14 -2.26 21.33
N ILE A 655 4.61 -1.05 21.53
CA ILE A 655 4.98 0.13 20.72
C ILE A 655 5.94 1.08 21.47
N GLN A 656 5.47 1.74 22.54
CA GLN A 656 6.15 2.94 23.06
C GLN A 656 7.55 2.70 23.63
N VAL A 657 7.71 1.72 24.52
CA VAL A 657 9.01 1.38 25.12
C VAL A 657 9.96 0.77 24.09
N PRO A 658 9.52 -0.14 23.20
CA PRO A 658 10.43 -0.66 22.20
C PRO A 658 10.91 0.39 21.18
N ILE A 659 10.10 1.40 20.83
CA ILE A 659 10.56 2.54 20.01
C ILE A 659 11.59 3.37 20.78
N LEU A 660 11.41 3.58 22.08
CA LEU A 660 12.42 4.26 22.92
C LEU A 660 13.75 3.50 22.92
N ILE A 661 13.70 2.18 23.13
CA ILE A 661 14.90 1.30 23.15
C ILE A 661 15.64 1.39 21.82
N GLU A 662 14.95 1.20 20.69
CA GLU A 662 15.56 1.29 19.36
C GLU A 662 16.27 2.61 19.13
N ASN A 663 15.65 3.72 19.55
CA ASN A 663 16.24 5.05 19.38
C ASN A 663 17.44 5.30 20.30
N ILE A 664 17.39 4.79 21.55
CA ILE A 664 18.54 4.84 22.47
C ILE A 664 19.72 4.04 21.89
N LEU A 665 19.47 2.84 21.37
CA LEU A 665 20.48 1.97 20.78
C LEU A 665 21.07 2.56 19.49
N LYS A 666 20.22 2.99 18.55
CA LYS A 666 20.63 3.63 17.29
C LYS A 666 21.47 4.88 17.53
N ARG A 667 21.13 5.65 18.55
CA ARG A 667 21.87 6.85 18.95
C ARG A 667 23.17 6.54 19.69
N GLY A 668 23.28 5.38 20.32
CA GLY A 668 24.40 5.01 21.16
C GLY A 668 24.39 5.68 22.55
N LYS A 669 23.28 6.32 22.95
CA LYS A 669 23.14 7.00 24.25
C LYS A 669 21.68 7.22 24.63
N GLY A 670 21.37 7.09 25.92
CA GLY A 670 20.06 7.37 26.51
C GLY A 670 19.61 8.82 26.37
N PHE A 671 18.31 9.06 26.26
CA PHE A 671 17.74 10.42 26.26
C PHE A 671 16.41 10.47 27.02
N GLN A 672 16.01 11.67 27.45
CA GLN A 672 14.69 11.97 28.01
C GLN A 672 14.20 13.34 27.51
N VAL A 673 12.89 13.57 27.49
CA VAL A 673 12.32 14.87 27.09
C VAL A 673 12.35 15.82 28.27
N LEU A 674 13.15 16.89 28.14
CA LEU A 674 13.34 17.92 29.15
C LEU A 674 13.61 17.32 30.54
N GLU A 675 12.84 17.67 31.56
CA GLU A 675 13.00 17.16 32.92
C GLU A 675 12.62 15.67 33.05
N GLY A 676 11.82 15.11 32.13
CA GLY A 676 11.42 13.70 32.11
C GLY A 676 10.59 13.26 33.33
N ASN A 677 10.00 14.21 34.04
CA ASN A 677 9.15 14.00 35.21
C ASN A 677 7.69 13.71 34.87
N ASN A 678 7.31 13.78 33.59
CA ASN A 678 5.98 13.44 33.12
C ASN A 678 5.62 11.97 33.44
N ILE A 679 4.36 11.76 33.82
CA ILE A 679 3.87 10.52 34.42
C ILE A 679 2.88 9.84 33.48
N TRP A 680 3.08 8.54 33.27
CA TRP A 680 2.15 7.67 32.57
C TRP A 680 1.75 6.49 33.45
N ASN A 681 0.55 5.97 33.25
CA ASN A 681 0.24 4.62 33.71
C ASN A 681 0.88 3.55 32.82
N ALA A 682 1.02 2.35 33.36
CA ALA A 682 1.44 1.17 32.60
C ALA A 682 0.57 -0.04 32.90
N ILE A 683 0.55 -0.97 31.95
CA ILE A 683 -0.05 -2.29 32.10
C ILE A 683 0.75 -3.38 31.40
N HIS A 684 0.94 -4.51 32.08
CA HIS A 684 1.50 -5.70 31.47
C HIS A 684 0.48 -6.36 30.53
N ILE A 685 0.94 -6.89 29.40
CA ILE A 685 0.06 -7.53 28.41
C ILE A 685 -0.79 -8.68 28.98
N ASP A 686 -0.26 -9.44 29.95
CA ASP A 686 -1.02 -10.48 30.65
C ASP A 686 -2.21 -9.88 31.45
N ASP A 687 -1.97 -8.75 32.13
CA ASP A 687 -2.98 -8.07 32.92
C ASP A 687 -4.05 -7.45 32.02
N LEU A 688 -3.65 -6.84 30.90
CA LEU A 688 -4.59 -6.32 29.90
C LEU A 688 -5.46 -7.46 29.33
N SER A 689 -4.84 -8.59 29.00
CA SER A 689 -5.57 -9.78 28.56
C SER A 689 -6.59 -10.23 29.60
N SER A 690 -6.21 -10.26 30.88
CA SER A 690 -7.11 -10.65 31.97
C SER A 690 -8.28 -9.67 32.17
N ALA A 691 -8.06 -8.37 31.96
CA ALA A 691 -9.10 -7.34 31.99
C ALA A 691 -10.13 -7.54 30.87
N ILE A 692 -9.65 -7.77 29.63
CA ILE A 692 -10.53 -8.04 28.48
C ILE A 692 -11.28 -9.36 28.70
N THR A 693 -10.64 -10.39 29.27
CA THR A 693 -11.31 -11.64 29.65
C THR A 693 -12.42 -11.40 30.67
N LEU A 694 -12.19 -10.60 31.71
CA LEU A 694 -13.22 -10.28 32.70
C LEU A 694 -14.43 -9.58 32.06
N LEU A 695 -14.20 -8.60 31.18
CA LEU A 695 -15.29 -7.92 30.48
C LEU A 695 -16.01 -8.85 29.50
N THR A 696 -15.31 -9.80 28.87
CA THR A 696 -15.92 -10.85 28.05
C THR A 696 -16.84 -11.74 28.90
N GLU A 697 -16.39 -12.14 30.09
CA GLU A 697 -17.21 -12.92 31.03
C GLU A 697 -18.43 -12.14 31.52
N GLU A 698 -18.28 -10.85 31.80
CA GLU A 698 -19.39 -9.98 32.19
C GLU A 698 -20.38 -9.75 31.04
N ALA A 699 -19.91 -9.63 29.79
CA ALA A 699 -20.78 -9.53 28.61
C ALA A 699 -21.68 -10.76 28.45
N LEU A 700 -21.11 -11.95 28.64
CA LEU A 700 -21.82 -13.24 28.53
C LEU A 700 -22.83 -13.50 29.65
N LYS A 701 -22.79 -12.74 30.75
CA LYS A 701 -23.80 -12.81 31.83
C LYS A 701 -25.12 -12.11 31.47
N GLY A 702 -25.19 -11.37 30.36
CA GLY A 702 -26.39 -10.64 29.95
C GLY A 702 -26.92 -9.74 31.06
N ALA A 703 -28.20 -9.87 31.41
CA ALA A 703 -28.83 -9.07 32.47
C ALA A 703 -28.25 -9.27 33.89
N GLN A 704 -27.47 -10.34 34.12
CA GLN A 704 -26.78 -10.56 35.40
C GLN A 704 -25.38 -9.92 35.45
N SER A 705 -24.97 -9.27 34.37
CA SER A 705 -23.70 -8.54 34.30
C SER A 705 -23.63 -7.45 35.35
N LYS A 706 -22.47 -7.30 35.97
CA LYS A 706 -22.14 -6.16 36.83
C LYS A 706 -21.37 -5.08 36.05
N ALA A 707 -20.94 -5.38 34.83
CA ALA A 707 -20.30 -4.40 33.97
C ALA A 707 -21.29 -3.34 33.50
N VAL A 708 -20.75 -2.14 33.27
CA VAL A 708 -21.46 -1.00 32.72
C VAL A 708 -21.10 -0.87 31.24
N TRP A 709 -22.09 -0.61 30.40
CA TRP A 709 -21.92 -0.46 28.95
C TRP A 709 -22.07 1.01 28.56
N LEU A 710 -21.71 1.38 27.33
CA LEU A 710 -21.83 2.75 26.83
C LEU A 710 -23.26 3.28 27.04
N PRO A 711 -23.40 4.57 27.40
CA PRO A 711 -22.36 5.61 27.35
C PRO A 711 -21.36 5.64 28.52
N GLU A 712 -21.65 5.04 29.67
CA GLU A 712 -20.74 5.06 30.84
C GLU A 712 -19.68 3.95 30.82
N GLY A 713 -19.77 3.00 29.89
CA GLY A 713 -18.89 1.85 29.72
C GLY A 713 -17.49 2.17 29.19
N TYR A 714 -16.80 3.12 29.81
CA TYR A 714 -15.40 3.44 29.57
C TYR A 714 -14.54 2.81 30.68
N TYR A 715 -13.47 2.12 30.32
CA TYR A 715 -12.64 1.33 31.24
C TYR A 715 -11.16 1.64 31.08
N PHE A 716 -10.51 2.12 32.13
CA PHE A 716 -9.05 2.15 32.16
C PHE A 716 -8.51 0.79 32.59
N THR A 717 -7.27 0.48 32.19
CA THR A 717 -6.59 -0.77 32.55
C THR A 717 -5.18 -0.47 33.04
N GLU A 718 -5.04 0.10 34.23
CA GLU A 718 -3.73 0.46 34.81
C GLU A 718 -3.35 -0.43 35.98
N THR A 719 -2.04 -0.59 36.18
CA THR A 719 -1.46 -1.37 37.29
C THR A 719 -0.38 -0.61 38.07
N GLU A 720 0.19 0.42 37.46
CA GLU A 720 1.20 1.27 38.08
C GLU A 720 1.28 2.64 37.38
N GLU A 721 2.02 3.56 38.02
CA GLU A 721 2.51 4.80 37.42
C GLU A 721 4.04 4.75 37.29
N PHE A 722 4.56 5.35 36.23
CA PHE A 722 6.00 5.51 36.02
C PHE A 722 6.32 6.90 35.47
N ARG A 723 7.59 7.32 35.65
CA ARG A 723 8.15 8.52 35.00
C ARG A 723 8.99 8.11 33.80
N TRP A 724 8.90 8.84 32.70
CA TRP A 724 9.65 8.52 31.48
C TRP A 724 11.17 8.62 31.66
N SER A 725 11.65 9.50 32.53
CA SER A 725 13.06 9.54 32.94
C SER A 725 13.51 8.21 33.54
N SER A 726 12.72 7.60 34.43
CA SER A 726 13.05 6.31 35.06
C SER A 726 13.22 5.19 34.03
N ILE A 727 12.31 5.11 33.05
CA ILE A 727 12.40 4.13 31.96
C ILE A 727 13.65 4.37 31.11
N SER A 728 13.93 5.62 30.75
CA SER A 728 15.09 5.98 29.92
C SER A 728 16.40 5.60 30.59
N HIS A 729 16.51 5.83 31.91
CA HIS A 729 17.69 5.45 32.70
C HIS A 729 17.81 3.94 32.84
N ALA A 730 16.71 3.24 33.12
CA ALA A 730 16.71 1.78 33.25
C ALA A 730 17.10 1.08 31.94
N VAL A 731 16.54 1.51 30.80
CA VAL A 731 16.91 1.02 29.46
C VAL A 731 18.39 1.28 29.17
N SER A 732 18.87 2.49 29.42
CA SER A 732 20.27 2.87 29.15
C SER A 732 21.25 2.09 30.02
N HIS A 733 20.89 1.85 31.29
CA HIS A 733 21.66 1.01 32.20
C HIS A 733 21.71 -0.44 31.69
N LEU A 734 20.55 -1.04 31.38
CA LEU A 734 20.47 -2.41 30.86
C LEU A 734 21.29 -2.58 29.58
N ALA A 735 21.09 -1.69 28.61
CA ALA A 735 21.81 -1.73 27.35
C ALA A 735 23.33 -1.55 27.53
N HIS A 736 23.77 -0.70 28.47
CA HIS A 736 25.19 -0.58 28.79
C HIS A 736 25.76 -1.84 29.45
N THR A 737 25.06 -2.40 30.45
CA THR A 737 25.50 -3.62 31.13
C THR A 737 25.52 -4.84 30.21
N SER A 738 24.66 -4.86 29.19
CA SER A 738 24.62 -5.89 28.14
C SER A 738 25.62 -5.63 27.01
N GLY A 739 26.44 -4.58 27.07
CA GLY A 739 27.44 -4.24 26.06
C GLY A 739 26.89 -3.64 24.77
N LEU A 740 25.59 -3.31 24.72
CA LEU A 740 24.94 -2.68 23.57
C LEU A 740 25.19 -1.17 23.52
N LEU A 741 25.52 -0.54 24.65
CA LEU A 741 25.91 0.86 24.75
C LEU A 741 27.27 1.04 25.42
N GLN A 742 28.02 2.04 24.97
CA GLN A 742 29.29 2.44 25.60
C GLN A 742 29.09 3.18 26.93
N THR A 743 27.91 3.74 27.18
CA THR A 743 27.59 4.49 28.40
C THR A 743 26.13 4.32 28.79
N ALA A 744 25.85 4.28 30.10
CA ALA A 744 24.50 4.31 30.65
C ALA A 744 23.91 5.73 30.81
N SER A 745 24.66 6.78 30.44
CA SER A 745 24.25 8.17 30.65
C SER A 745 23.01 8.53 29.81
N VAL A 746 22.08 9.26 30.42
CA VAL A 746 20.89 9.84 29.78
C VAL A 746 21.06 11.35 29.69
N ASP A 747 20.78 11.95 28.53
CA ASP A 747 20.72 13.41 28.40
C ASP A 747 19.31 13.95 28.19
N LYS A 748 19.13 15.21 28.56
CA LYS A 748 17.89 15.94 28.31
C LYS A 748 17.85 16.37 26.86
N ARG A 749 16.67 16.25 26.25
CA ARG A 749 16.38 16.69 24.89
C ARG A 749 15.21 17.66 24.89
N ALA A 750 15.32 18.69 24.05
CA ALA A 750 14.21 19.59 23.80
C ALA A 750 13.06 18.83 23.14
N VAL A 751 11.85 19.38 23.19
CA VAL A 751 10.65 18.75 22.60
C VAL A 751 10.86 18.53 21.10
N GLU A 752 11.46 19.50 20.42
CA GLU A 752 11.75 19.47 18.99
C GLU A 752 12.76 18.35 18.64
N GLU A 753 13.77 18.15 19.50
CA GLU A 753 14.73 17.06 19.33
C GLU A 753 14.06 15.70 19.56
N ALA A 754 13.14 15.59 20.52
CA ALA A 754 12.36 14.38 20.75
C ALA A 754 11.46 14.07 19.54
N THR A 755 10.83 15.09 18.94
CA THR A 755 10.04 15.00 17.71
C THR A 755 10.88 14.57 16.50
N GLN A 756 12.15 14.97 16.44
CA GLN A 756 13.09 14.51 15.41
C GLN A 756 13.50 13.04 15.59
N ILE A 757 13.55 12.55 16.83
CA ILE A 757 13.81 11.13 17.13
C ILE A 757 12.57 10.29 16.74
N HIS A 758 11.38 10.77 17.09
CA HIS A 758 10.10 10.18 16.72
C HIS A 758 9.04 11.30 16.82
N PRO A 759 8.12 11.52 15.88
CA PRO A 759 7.18 12.66 15.91
C PRO A 759 6.13 12.61 16.99
N TRP A 760 5.75 11.41 17.43
CA TRP A 760 5.00 11.31 18.67
C TRP A 760 5.91 11.40 19.90
N GLY A 761 7.22 11.53 19.77
CA GLY A 761 8.19 11.56 20.88
C GLY A 761 7.89 12.65 21.91
N ALA A 762 7.38 13.80 21.47
CA ALA A 762 6.87 14.85 22.36
C ALA A 762 5.69 14.34 23.23
N ILE A 763 4.72 13.66 22.61
CA ILE A 763 3.51 13.16 23.26
C ILE A 763 3.82 11.91 24.09
N LEU A 764 4.46 10.91 23.48
CA LEU A 764 4.82 9.63 24.08
C LEU A 764 5.76 9.81 25.27
N TRP A 765 6.83 10.60 25.14
CA TRP A 765 7.88 10.68 26.15
C TRP A 765 7.90 11.99 26.92
N GLY A 766 7.16 13.01 26.47
CA GLY A 766 7.05 14.31 27.13
C GLY A 766 5.68 14.62 27.73
N GLY A 767 4.60 13.92 27.32
CA GLY A 767 3.26 14.13 27.85
C GLY A 767 2.95 13.33 29.11
N ASN A 768 1.86 13.65 29.80
CA ASN A 768 1.30 12.88 30.92
C ASN A 768 0.07 12.11 30.44
N SER A 769 -0.17 10.89 30.94
CA SER A 769 -1.40 10.14 30.65
C SER A 769 -1.75 9.28 31.85
N ARG A 770 -2.77 9.74 32.62
CA ARG A 770 -3.09 9.19 33.94
C ARG A 770 -4.58 8.89 34.06
N GLY A 771 -4.92 7.61 34.07
CA GLY A 771 -6.26 7.08 34.32
C GLY A 771 -6.30 6.24 35.59
N SER A 772 -7.47 6.10 36.22
CA SER A 772 -7.70 5.22 37.36
C SER A 772 -8.70 4.13 36.98
N ALA A 773 -8.26 2.87 37.00
CA ALA A 773 -9.04 1.68 36.61
C ALA A 773 -9.96 1.17 37.73
N GLU A 774 -10.72 2.06 38.37
CA GLU A 774 -11.58 1.75 39.52
C GLU A 774 -12.71 0.78 39.12
N ARG A 775 -13.27 0.98 37.93
CA ARG A 775 -14.39 0.20 37.42
C ARG A 775 -14.04 -1.29 37.32
N LEU A 776 -12.87 -1.63 36.77
CA LEU A 776 -12.41 -3.02 36.71
C LEU A 776 -12.11 -3.61 38.09
N LYS A 777 -11.47 -2.83 38.97
CA LYS A 777 -11.17 -3.26 40.35
C LYS A 777 -12.46 -3.58 41.11
N MET A 778 -13.52 -2.80 40.92
CA MET A 778 -14.86 -3.08 41.48
C MET A 778 -15.51 -4.34 40.91
N LEU A 779 -15.20 -4.72 39.68
CA LEU A 779 -15.62 -6.01 39.08
C LEU A 779 -14.77 -7.19 39.60
N GLY A 780 -13.79 -6.95 40.47
CA GLY A 780 -12.94 -7.98 41.05
C GLY A 780 -11.69 -8.29 40.22
N TRP A 781 -11.35 -7.43 39.24
CA TRP A 781 -10.10 -7.55 38.50
C TRP A 781 -8.89 -7.40 39.44
N LYS A 782 -7.90 -8.29 39.27
CA LYS A 782 -6.64 -8.28 40.02
C LYS A 782 -5.49 -8.43 39.06
N ALA A 783 -4.59 -7.46 39.06
CA ALA A 783 -3.35 -7.53 38.32
C ALA A 783 -2.35 -8.48 39.01
N ALA A 784 -1.61 -9.24 38.21
CA ALA A 784 -0.57 -10.18 38.64
C ALA A 784 0.69 -10.13 37.75
N GLY A 785 0.67 -9.35 36.66
CA GLY A 785 1.79 -9.18 35.75
C GLY A 785 2.97 -8.46 36.40
N LYS A 786 4.11 -8.51 35.70
CA LYS A 786 5.31 -7.79 36.10
C LYS A 786 5.04 -6.29 36.01
N ARG A 787 5.78 -5.51 36.81
CA ARG A 787 5.92 -4.06 36.59
C ARG A 787 6.80 -3.79 35.38
N VAL A 788 6.69 -2.61 34.78
CA VAL A 788 7.40 -2.16 33.57
C VAL A 788 8.90 -2.41 33.66
N GLU A 789 9.54 -2.02 34.77
CA GLU A 789 10.98 -2.22 34.98
C GLU A 789 11.38 -3.70 34.90
N GLY A 790 10.53 -4.59 35.42
CA GLY A 790 10.73 -6.03 35.39
C GLY A 790 10.55 -6.66 34.01
N SER A 791 9.94 -5.93 33.05
CA SER A 791 9.82 -6.35 31.65
C SER A 791 10.93 -5.77 30.77
N LEU A 792 11.66 -4.74 31.20
CA LEU A 792 12.63 -4.03 30.34
C LEU A 792 13.74 -4.94 29.80
N ALA A 793 14.26 -5.85 30.62
CA ALA A 793 15.35 -6.75 30.22
C ALA A 793 14.96 -7.74 29.11
N GLU A 794 13.67 -8.08 28.97
CA GLU A 794 13.18 -8.92 27.87
C GLU A 794 12.91 -8.11 26.59
N MET A 795 12.83 -6.78 26.72
CA MET A 795 12.56 -5.86 25.61
C MET A 795 13.83 -5.21 25.03
N VAL A 796 14.89 -5.08 25.83
CA VAL A 796 16.26 -4.61 25.44
C VAL A 796 17.06 -5.77 24.92
#